data_AF-R5BDU3-F1
#
_entry.id   AF-R5BDU3-F1
#
_cell.length_a   1.000
_cell.length_b   1.000
_cell.length_c   1.000
_cell.angle_alpha   90.00
_cell.angle_beta   90.00
_cell.angle_gamma   90.00
#
_symmetry.space_group_name_H-M   'P 1'
#
loop_
_entity.id
_entity.type
_entity.pdbx_description
1 polymer ?
#
loop_
_entity_poly.entity_id
_entity_poly.type
_entity_poly.pdbx_seq_one_letter_code
_entity_poly.pdbx_strand_id
1 'polypeptide(L)'
;MKKRFFAFILALLAFAMHALCLADGENMLSGGFGAEGQWHEQAWYEGDAYGSIENRDGVVHISAAGDEGNDIRLCRTMNVDKNSYYRISCAVKTADVYGGAGANISIDGSLAASDGVYGQTDWQTVELIGKTGKDQTELTVCVRVGGYGALSNGEAWFRDISMERLASHSGHAVDFSLATVGAADNAADEDESTEGDFPESGRVMLAVLATVFFGAIIYGRFIETEQLTLEAEHKGDGAKLAAILVFAFIVRVICSLVFYGHPTDINCFMAWGYHLNEGGLAAFYNSGMFADYPPGYMYVLYITSGIAKLLGLSYASAAYALITKMPGILADIVSAYVVYRLAKKLAKSGCRDAARWGRLPLVLAAVVAISPLFAFLSGGWGQIDQVLALMLLLTIWLFDEKKEILAGVVYGAAIMTKPQALMVGPLLAAAYFCRIYDEREHRAKQAAKTVATVIGAVAMLFIIAWPFKGDQQPLWFLDKLIGTATSYNYGSVEAFNLMALLGGNWKNADSVLFIFTYAQLGTVLIALSVTASILMYIKGRGKNCGCLALSAGYLIIALFELGHYMHERYLVPALLLILVAFVYYRDRRLFVSFLWLTAAALYNACYAFIIVSNQSWRTDYYTALMIAGCIINLAGFVYLSIACFDIIFRGRIRPAFAEKKPEREEITALPEPVNTKLNYTKRDRIFVIALTVIYGIIALINLGTTVAPENYWTGKSGDTVEITIDADAGVDDIWVYGGLYTGSITLTDDEGNCVTYDEINGDMFRWKSIGGGLKGSHITLSVTSGSVWFNEIAMLDADRNVIAAHAEGEAQALFDEADAVPENRTYMYGMYFDELYHARTAYEHLHGIKPYENSHPPLGKIFIMIGIAVFGMNAFGWRVVGALFGIGMVPIMYAFAKRLFKKSEYALLAAGLFAFDFMHYTQTRIATIDVYGVFFIILMYYYMYQYYCMNFYSDGLKKTLKPLFLAGLFFGLGAASKWIDIYAGVGLAVLLFMSLIRRYKEYMALRNSEDEAVRAAVAPFWKNTIKTLLWCCVFYIAIPVAIYLASYIPYVLSESHYDLEGIWGVQKFMLSYHGGLKATHPYQSPWWQWPLIIRPMWYYVTYDVSEGYVGTISAMGNPAVWWTCLVVSVVIIGRLIRGRMKTDKIWMVLLIGLAAEYIPWVLVPRCTFIYHYFASVPFIILISVRALMQKEQLDGRYKCVKWIWLGAAVALFALFYPVITGVVCSRGYIKMLEWLPSWTFLGY
;
A
#
# COMPACT_ATOMS: atom_id res chain seq x y z
N MET A 1 26.13 -9.92 -13.70
CA MET A 1 24.68 -9.69 -13.83
C MET A 1 23.85 -10.87 -13.32
N LYS A 2 24.15 -12.12 -13.70
CA LYS A 2 23.41 -13.34 -13.29
C LYS A 2 23.25 -13.54 -11.76
N LYS A 3 24.28 -13.27 -10.94
CA LYS A 3 24.23 -13.47 -9.47
C LYS A 3 23.36 -12.46 -8.70
N ARG A 4 23.17 -11.23 -9.22
CA ARG A 4 22.40 -10.17 -8.54
C ARG A 4 20.89 -10.29 -8.76
N PHE A 5 20.48 -10.89 -9.88
CA PHE A 5 19.09 -11.19 -10.18
C PHE A 5 18.58 -12.38 -9.35
N PHE A 6 19.44 -13.39 -9.16
CA PHE A 6 19.12 -14.57 -8.35
C PHE A 6 19.07 -14.27 -6.84
N ALA A 7 19.98 -13.45 -6.33
CA ALA A 7 19.97 -13.01 -4.93
C ALA A 7 18.74 -12.15 -4.56
N PHE A 8 18.21 -11.40 -5.53
CA PHE A 8 17.01 -10.59 -5.35
C PHE A 8 15.72 -11.43 -5.39
N ILE A 9 15.69 -12.49 -6.20
CA ILE A 9 14.58 -13.47 -6.21
C ILE A 9 14.59 -14.32 -4.92
N LEU A 10 15.77 -14.65 -4.40
CA LEU A 10 15.90 -15.27 -3.07
C LEU A 10 15.39 -14.34 -1.95
N ALA A 11 15.55 -13.01 -2.09
CA ALA A 11 14.97 -12.04 -1.16
C ALA A 11 13.42 -11.97 -1.26
N LEU A 12 12.84 -12.18 -2.45
CA LEU A 12 11.39 -12.30 -2.64
C LEU A 12 10.81 -13.62 -2.10
N LEU A 13 11.60 -14.71 -2.11
CA LEU A 13 11.22 -16.01 -1.55
C LEU A 13 11.40 -16.10 -0.04
N ALA A 14 12.27 -15.26 0.55
CA ALA A 14 12.48 -15.18 1.99
C ALA A 14 11.35 -14.44 2.74
N PHE A 15 10.42 -13.80 2.02
CA PHE A 15 9.32 -13.02 2.60
C PHE A 15 8.02 -13.82 2.86
N ALA A 16 8.02 -15.13 2.63
CA ALA A 16 6.81 -15.96 2.69
C ALA A 16 6.84 -17.07 3.75
N MET A 17 7.60 -16.93 4.85
CA MET A 17 7.59 -17.94 5.92
C MET A 17 7.66 -17.36 7.33
N HIS A 18 6.84 -17.96 8.21
CA HIS A 18 6.69 -17.91 9.67
C HIS A 18 5.46 -17.09 10.15
N ALA A 19 4.63 -17.54 11.10
CA ALA A 19 4.77 -18.63 12.08
C ALA A 19 3.41 -19.24 12.49
N LEU A 20 3.41 -20.54 12.81
CA LEU A 20 2.42 -21.19 13.68
C LEU A 20 2.90 -21.07 15.13
N CYS A 21 1.99 -20.80 16.07
CA CYS A 21 2.17 -21.15 17.48
C CYS A 21 0.84 -21.64 18.06
N LEU A 22 0.91 -22.77 18.76
CA LEU A 22 -0.21 -23.51 19.35
C LEU A 22 -0.67 -22.85 20.66
N ALA A 23 -1.98 -22.82 20.89
CA ALA A 23 -2.59 -22.68 22.20
C ALA A 23 -3.40 -23.96 22.48
N ASP A 24 -3.20 -24.54 23.67
CA ASP A 24 -3.95 -25.70 24.16
C ASP A 24 -5.35 -25.27 24.61
N GLY A 25 -6.37 -26.01 24.18
CA GLY A 25 -7.75 -25.87 24.64
C GLY A 25 -8.49 -27.20 24.58
N GLU A 26 -9.57 -27.33 25.36
CA GLU A 26 -10.20 -28.60 25.74
C GLU A 26 -10.86 -29.39 24.59
N ASN A 27 -10.88 -30.73 24.71
CA ASN A 27 -10.99 -31.70 23.60
C ASN A 27 -12.32 -32.47 23.46
N MET A 28 -13.43 -32.12 24.13
CA MET A 28 -14.65 -32.96 24.10
C MET A 28 -15.97 -32.17 24.24
N LEU A 29 -17.03 -32.61 23.52
CA LEU A 29 -18.42 -32.18 23.68
C LEU A 29 -19.13 -33.22 24.56
N SER A 30 -19.46 -32.85 25.79
CA SER A 30 -20.37 -33.62 26.64
C SER A 30 -21.37 -32.68 27.31
N GLY A 31 -22.67 -32.78 26.98
CA GLY A 31 -23.73 -32.12 27.74
C GLY A 31 -24.70 -31.19 26.98
N GLY A 32 -24.96 -31.39 25.68
CA GLY A 32 -26.03 -30.69 24.94
C GLY A 32 -25.71 -29.23 24.56
N PHE A 33 -26.72 -28.50 24.07
CA PHE A 33 -26.58 -27.12 23.54
C PHE A 33 -26.59 -26.02 24.64
N GLY A 34 -26.32 -26.35 25.91
CA GLY A 34 -26.67 -25.53 27.08
C GLY A 34 -25.63 -24.53 27.62
N ALA A 35 -24.53 -24.24 26.91
CA ALA A 35 -23.56 -23.21 27.32
C ALA A 35 -23.72 -21.95 26.47
N GLU A 36 -24.30 -20.88 27.06
CA GLU A 36 -24.40 -19.56 26.41
C GLU A 36 -22.99 -19.03 26.08
N GLY A 37 -22.81 -18.53 24.85
CA GLY A 37 -21.55 -17.94 24.36
C GLY A 37 -20.60 -18.87 23.59
N GLN A 38 -20.89 -20.18 23.45
CA GLN A 38 -20.01 -21.14 22.76
C GLN A 38 -20.50 -21.59 21.37
N TRP A 39 -21.77 -21.34 21.04
CA TRP A 39 -22.34 -21.60 19.72
C TRP A 39 -22.60 -20.28 19.01
N HIS A 40 -22.31 -20.22 17.71
CA HIS A 40 -22.58 -19.04 16.89
C HIS A 40 -23.44 -19.43 15.67
N GLU A 41 -24.28 -18.49 15.25
CA GLU A 41 -25.24 -18.66 14.17
C GLU A 41 -24.65 -18.20 12.84
N GLN A 42 -24.95 -18.93 11.77
CA GLN A 42 -24.60 -18.53 10.40
C GLN A 42 -25.76 -18.89 9.46
N ALA A 43 -26.00 -18.04 8.46
CA ALA A 43 -27.04 -18.27 7.45
C ALA A 43 -26.62 -17.71 6.09
N TRP A 44 -27.14 -18.29 5.00
CA TRP A 44 -26.98 -17.77 3.63
C TRP A 44 -28.22 -16.95 3.22
N TYR A 45 -28.22 -15.64 3.49
CA TYR A 45 -29.33 -14.77 3.09
C TYR A 45 -29.13 -14.20 1.68
N GLU A 46 -30.04 -14.53 0.75
CA GLU A 46 -30.22 -13.87 -0.55
C GLU A 46 -31.72 -13.65 -0.83
N GLY A 47 -32.08 -12.45 -1.33
CA GLY A 47 -33.47 -12.14 -1.71
C GLY A 47 -34.46 -12.12 -0.53
N ASP A 48 -35.63 -12.72 -0.71
CA ASP A 48 -36.71 -12.83 0.29
C ASP A 48 -36.54 -14.03 1.25
N ALA A 49 -35.38 -14.71 1.25
CA ALA A 49 -35.12 -15.84 2.14
C ALA A 49 -34.95 -15.39 3.60
N TYR A 50 -35.62 -16.07 4.53
CA TYR A 50 -35.53 -15.80 5.96
C TYR A 50 -35.46 -17.10 6.76
N GLY A 51 -35.01 -16.99 8.00
CA GLY A 51 -35.06 -18.09 8.93
C GLY A 51 -34.46 -17.73 10.28
N SER A 52 -34.70 -18.61 11.24
CA SER A 52 -34.44 -18.38 12.65
C SER A 52 -33.80 -19.60 13.30
N ILE A 53 -33.01 -19.33 14.33
CA ILE A 53 -32.50 -20.33 15.25
C ILE A 53 -33.02 -19.96 16.63
N GLU A 54 -33.67 -20.90 17.32
CA GLU A 54 -34.10 -20.74 18.71
C GLU A 54 -33.55 -21.89 19.55
N ASN A 55 -32.90 -21.58 20.67
CA ASN A 55 -32.48 -22.60 21.64
C ASN A 55 -33.35 -22.49 22.90
N ARG A 56 -34.08 -23.56 23.24
CA ARG A 56 -34.87 -23.64 24.48
C ARG A 56 -34.54 -24.95 25.19
N ASP A 57 -34.12 -24.86 26.45
CA ASP A 57 -33.85 -26.00 27.32
C ASP A 57 -32.92 -27.08 26.69
N GLY A 58 -31.93 -26.66 25.91
CA GLY A 58 -30.96 -27.56 25.27
C GLY A 58 -31.47 -28.23 23.99
N VAL A 59 -32.59 -27.77 23.43
CA VAL A 59 -33.11 -28.14 22.12
C VAL A 59 -33.01 -26.95 21.17
N VAL A 60 -32.30 -27.13 20.06
CA VAL A 60 -32.11 -26.11 19.02
C VAL A 60 -33.14 -26.32 17.92
N HIS A 61 -33.97 -25.32 17.66
CA HIS A 61 -34.90 -25.27 16.55
C HIS A 61 -34.35 -24.38 15.45
N ILE A 62 -34.27 -24.89 14.23
CA ILE A 62 -33.84 -24.17 13.03
C ILE A 62 -35.01 -24.17 12.04
N SER A 63 -35.42 -22.98 11.59
CA SER A 63 -36.45 -22.79 10.57
C SER A 63 -35.87 -22.05 9.37
N ALA A 64 -36.07 -22.60 8.17
CA ALA A 64 -35.68 -21.98 6.90
C ALA A 64 -36.90 -21.85 5.97
N ALA A 65 -37.12 -20.65 5.44
CA ALA A 65 -38.24 -20.36 4.53
C ALA A 65 -37.84 -19.35 3.44
N GLY A 66 -38.27 -19.59 2.20
CA GLY A 66 -38.06 -18.71 1.04
C GLY A 66 -38.24 -19.46 -0.28
N ASP A 67 -38.39 -18.73 -1.39
CA ASP A 67 -38.64 -19.32 -2.73
C ASP A 67 -37.54 -20.30 -3.18
N GLU A 68 -36.29 -20.07 -2.78
CA GLU A 68 -35.12 -20.91 -3.13
C GLU A 68 -34.55 -21.74 -1.95
N GLY A 69 -35.09 -21.57 -0.73
CA GLY A 69 -34.54 -22.17 0.50
C GLY A 69 -33.36 -21.39 1.08
N ASN A 70 -32.80 -21.88 2.20
CA ASN A 70 -31.64 -21.26 2.87
C ASN A 70 -30.64 -22.35 3.37
N ASP A 71 -29.44 -21.95 3.77
CA ASP A 71 -28.47 -22.76 4.53
C ASP A 71 -28.25 -22.10 5.89
N ILE A 72 -29.04 -22.53 6.88
CA ILE A 72 -29.05 -21.97 8.23
C ILE A 72 -28.43 -22.99 9.18
N ARG A 73 -27.43 -22.57 9.94
CA ARG A 73 -26.60 -23.45 10.76
C ARG A 73 -26.22 -22.83 12.10
N LEU A 74 -26.19 -23.67 13.12
CA LEU A 74 -25.62 -23.36 14.43
C LEU A 74 -24.30 -24.11 14.57
N CYS A 75 -23.21 -23.39 14.84
CA CYS A 75 -21.86 -23.92 14.76
C CYS A 75 -21.05 -23.71 16.06
N ARG A 76 -20.14 -24.63 16.35
CA ARG A 76 -19.19 -24.57 17.47
C ARG A 76 -17.84 -25.15 17.10
N THR A 77 -16.77 -24.42 17.41
CA THR A 77 -15.38 -24.82 17.19
C THR A 77 -14.85 -25.62 18.38
N MET A 78 -14.09 -26.68 18.10
CA MET A 78 -13.59 -27.65 19.07
C MET A 78 -12.16 -28.05 18.78
N ASN A 79 -11.35 -28.29 19.81
CA ASN A 79 -10.02 -28.89 19.63
C ASN A 79 -10.12 -30.40 19.38
N VAL A 80 -9.24 -30.91 18.52
CA VAL A 80 -9.19 -32.32 18.11
C VAL A 80 -7.77 -32.84 17.97
N ASP A 81 -7.59 -34.13 18.20
CA ASP A 81 -6.34 -34.83 17.96
C ASP A 81 -6.11 -35.01 16.46
N LYS A 82 -4.88 -34.77 16.03
CA LYS A 82 -4.43 -34.98 14.65
C LYS A 82 -4.62 -36.44 14.23
N ASN A 83 -4.99 -36.66 12.96
CA ASN A 83 -5.09 -37.98 12.32
C ASN A 83 -5.91 -39.01 13.13
N SER A 84 -6.93 -38.56 13.85
CA SER A 84 -7.77 -39.36 14.74
C SER A 84 -9.20 -39.48 14.21
N TYR A 85 -9.88 -40.55 14.61
CA TYR A 85 -11.27 -40.79 14.24
C TYR A 85 -12.20 -40.20 15.28
N TYR A 86 -13.28 -39.56 14.83
CA TYR A 86 -14.31 -39.01 15.69
C TYR A 86 -15.68 -39.46 15.21
N ARG A 87 -16.57 -39.76 16.16
CA ARG A 87 -18.01 -39.95 15.93
C ARG A 87 -18.73 -38.73 16.49
N ILE A 88 -19.54 -38.09 15.67
CA ILE A 88 -20.47 -37.04 16.06
C ILE A 88 -21.87 -37.59 15.93
N SER A 89 -22.70 -37.43 16.96
CA SER A 89 -24.10 -37.86 16.93
C SER A 89 -25.02 -36.76 17.45
N CYS A 90 -26.22 -36.67 16.89
CA CYS A 90 -27.25 -35.73 17.31
C CYS A 90 -28.63 -36.34 17.06
N ALA A 91 -29.58 -36.13 17.97
CA ALA A 91 -30.98 -36.41 17.70
C ALA A 91 -31.58 -35.26 16.88
N VAL A 92 -32.29 -35.60 15.80
CA VAL A 92 -32.91 -34.68 14.85
C VAL A 92 -34.39 -35.04 14.69
N LYS A 93 -35.25 -34.03 14.64
CA LYS A 93 -36.67 -34.14 14.30
C LYS A 93 -36.97 -33.10 13.22
N THR A 94 -37.78 -33.41 12.21
CA THR A 94 -38.09 -32.47 11.11
C THR A 94 -39.59 -32.29 10.89
N ALA A 95 -40.00 -31.09 10.45
CA ALA A 95 -41.33 -30.78 9.94
C ALA A 95 -41.19 -30.11 8.58
N ASP A 96 -41.77 -30.72 7.55
CA ASP A 96 -41.77 -30.23 6.16
C ASP A 96 -40.40 -29.79 5.62
N VAL A 97 -39.33 -30.54 5.91
CA VAL A 97 -37.99 -30.25 5.35
C VAL A 97 -37.86 -30.78 3.91
N TYR A 98 -37.59 -29.90 2.93
CA TYR A 98 -37.40 -30.27 1.51
C TYR A 98 -36.38 -29.37 0.80
N GLY A 99 -35.89 -29.83 -0.37
CA GLY A 99 -34.82 -29.16 -1.12
C GLY A 99 -33.43 -29.40 -0.53
N GLY A 100 -32.38 -29.15 -1.32
CA GLY A 100 -30.98 -29.11 -0.86
C GLY A 100 -30.49 -30.31 -0.06
N ALA A 101 -29.68 -30.04 0.97
CA ALA A 101 -29.03 -31.04 1.83
C ALA A 101 -29.87 -31.50 3.05
N GLY A 102 -31.11 -31.01 3.20
CA GLY A 102 -32.00 -31.37 4.29
C GLY A 102 -31.47 -30.94 5.68
N ALA A 103 -32.00 -31.54 6.74
CA ALA A 103 -31.51 -31.33 8.10
C ALA A 103 -30.36 -32.30 8.42
N ASN A 104 -29.17 -31.80 8.77
CA ASN A 104 -27.96 -32.63 8.92
C ASN A 104 -26.98 -32.10 9.97
N ILE A 105 -26.01 -32.97 10.34
CA ILE A 105 -24.76 -32.59 11.02
C ILE A 105 -23.69 -32.39 9.96
N SER A 106 -22.82 -31.40 10.11
CA SER A 106 -21.71 -31.19 9.17
C SER A 106 -20.54 -30.48 9.80
N ILE A 107 -19.42 -30.51 9.12
CA ILE A 107 -18.18 -29.83 9.52
C ILE A 107 -18.00 -28.59 8.65
N ASP A 108 -17.94 -27.42 9.30
CA ASP A 108 -17.75 -26.15 8.60
C ASP A 108 -16.42 -26.14 7.82
N GLY A 109 -16.42 -25.49 6.66
CA GLY A 109 -15.26 -25.48 5.77
C GLY A 109 -14.89 -26.84 5.18
N SER A 110 -15.74 -27.87 5.25
CA SER A 110 -15.55 -29.16 4.56
C SER A 110 -16.83 -29.60 3.84
N LEU A 111 -16.75 -30.66 3.02
CA LEU A 111 -17.95 -31.32 2.47
C LEU A 111 -18.50 -32.43 3.40
N ALA A 112 -17.96 -32.60 4.60
CA ALA A 112 -18.40 -33.64 5.50
C ALA A 112 -19.77 -33.29 6.10
N ALA A 113 -20.77 -34.09 5.77
CA ALA A 113 -22.11 -34.02 6.34
C ALA A 113 -22.65 -35.44 6.62
N SER A 114 -23.53 -35.56 7.61
CA SER A 114 -24.36 -36.74 7.81
C SER A 114 -25.39 -36.86 6.69
N ASP A 115 -26.07 -38.01 6.61
CA ASP A 115 -27.27 -38.12 5.79
C ASP A 115 -28.30 -37.06 6.23
N GLY A 116 -28.93 -36.42 5.25
CA GLY A 116 -29.97 -35.42 5.47
C GLY A 116 -31.30 -36.07 5.88
N VAL A 117 -31.97 -35.48 6.86
CA VAL A 117 -33.34 -35.84 7.26
C VAL A 117 -34.32 -34.92 6.54
N TYR A 118 -35.33 -35.51 5.91
CA TYR A 118 -36.30 -34.82 5.06
C TYR A 118 -37.75 -35.17 5.47
N GLY A 119 -38.69 -34.30 5.08
CA GLY A 119 -40.12 -34.46 5.32
C GLY A 119 -40.50 -34.31 6.79
N GLN A 120 -41.63 -34.91 7.16
CA GLN A 120 -42.13 -34.94 8.53
C GLN A 120 -41.62 -36.19 9.26
N THR A 121 -40.80 -36.01 10.29
CA THR A 121 -40.23 -37.13 11.07
C THR A 121 -40.37 -36.90 12.57
N ASP A 122 -40.39 -37.99 13.35
CA ASP A 122 -40.19 -37.93 14.80
C ASP A 122 -38.68 -38.02 15.13
N TRP A 123 -38.31 -37.85 16.40
CA TRP A 123 -36.90 -37.87 16.83
C TRP A 123 -36.15 -39.13 16.37
N GLN A 124 -35.08 -38.92 15.61
CA GLN A 124 -34.16 -39.96 15.16
C GLN A 124 -32.71 -39.51 15.36
N THR A 125 -31.77 -40.44 15.53
CA THR A 125 -30.35 -40.09 15.68
C THR A 125 -29.67 -40.12 14.33
N VAL A 126 -28.96 -39.04 13.99
CA VAL A 126 -28.04 -39.00 12.85
C VAL A 126 -26.61 -39.04 13.35
N GLU A 127 -25.75 -39.73 12.61
CA GLU A 127 -24.34 -39.91 12.96
C GLU A 127 -23.42 -39.49 11.81
N LEU A 128 -22.29 -38.89 12.15
CA LEU A 128 -21.22 -38.54 11.25
C LEU A 128 -19.89 -39.07 11.81
N ILE A 129 -19.32 -40.06 11.14
CA ILE A 129 -17.99 -40.60 11.49
C ILE A 129 -16.98 -40.08 10.48
N GLY A 130 -15.93 -39.43 10.98
CA GLY A 130 -14.87 -38.93 10.12
C GLY A 130 -13.51 -38.92 10.77
N LYS A 131 -12.52 -38.56 9.97
CA LYS A 131 -11.10 -38.59 10.34
C LYS A 131 -10.48 -37.22 10.18
N THR A 132 -9.82 -36.73 11.21
CA THR A 132 -9.10 -35.45 11.16
C THR A 132 -7.86 -35.54 10.28
N GLY A 133 -7.50 -34.41 9.66
CA GLY A 133 -6.30 -34.27 8.83
C GLY A 133 -5.00 -34.48 9.61
N LYS A 134 -3.88 -34.64 8.88
CA LYS A 134 -2.55 -34.86 9.48
C LYS A 134 -2.09 -33.74 10.41
N ASP A 135 -2.52 -32.51 10.14
CA ASP A 135 -2.14 -31.31 10.88
C ASP A 135 -3.34 -30.60 11.53
N GLN A 136 -4.54 -31.19 11.45
CA GLN A 136 -5.77 -30.59 11.94
C GLN A 136 -5.85 -30.71 13.47
N THR A 137 -5.86 -29.56 14.15
CA THR A 137 -5.99 -29.46 15.61
C THR A 137 -7.34 -28.91 16.06
N GLU A 138 -8.15 -28.43 15.11
CA GLU A 138 -9.48 -27.86 15.39
C GLU A 138 -10.52 -28.36 14.37
N LEU A 139 -11.77 -28.41 14.81
CA LEU A 139 -12.93 -28.85 14.04
C LEU A 139 -14.16 -28.02 14.42
N THR A 140 -14.81 -27.39 13.44
CA THR A 140 -16.08 -26.68 13.66
C THR A 140 -17.26 -27.58 13.30
N VAL A 141 -18.03 -27.99 14.31
CA VAL A 141 -19.20 -28.85 14.15
C VAL A 141 -20.45 -27.98 14.04
N CYS A 142 -21.30 -28.27 13.06
CA CYS A 142 -22.55 -27.56 12.85
C CYS A 142 -23.75 -28.53 12.79
N VAL A 143 -24.89 -28.07 13.30
CA VAL A 143 -26.22 -28.61 12.95
C VAL A 143 -26.91 -27.62 12.04
N ARG A 144 -27.55 -28.09 10.97
CA ARG A 144 -28.07 -27.18 9.94
C ARG A 144 -29.29 -27.71 9.19
N VAL A 145 -30.01 -26.78 8.58
CA VAL A 145 -31.01 -27.01 7.53
C VAL A 145 -30.48 -26.37 6.25
N GLY A 146 -30.09 -27.19 5.28
CA GLY A 146 -29.41 -26.77 4.05
C GLY A 146 -27.92 -27.14 4.00
N GLY A 147 -27.21 -26.64 2.99
CA GLY A 147 -25.78 -26.89 2.80
C GLY A 147 -25.16 -26.05 1.68
N TYR A 148 -23.83 -26.09 1.57
CA TYR A 148 -23.07 -25.28 0.62
C TYR A 148 -23.50 -25.53 -0.83
N GLY A 149 -24.17 -24.55 -1.46
CA GLY A 149 -24.73 -24.68 -2.82
C GLY A 149 -25.96 -25.60 -2.93
N ALA A 150 -26.56 -25.99 -1.80
CA ALA A 150 -27.70 -26.91 -1.69
C ALA A 150 -28.68 -26.47 -0.59
N LEU A 151 -29.43 -25.41 -0.88
CA LEU A 151 -30.36 -24.74 0.04
C LEU A 151 -31.63 -25.57 0.33
N SER A 152 -32.14 -25.52 1.57
CA SER A 152 -33.31 -26.27 2.02
C SER A 152 -34.36 -25.37 2.67
N ASN A 153 -35.62 -25.79 2.63
CA ASN A 153 -36.75 -25.19 3.33
C ASN A 153 -37.29 -26.15 4.39
N GLY A 154 -37.99 -25.64 5.40
CA GLY A 154 -38.65 -26.40 6.46
C GLY A 154 -38.04 -26.18 7.85
N GLU A 155 -38.50 -26.96 8.82
CA GLU A 155 -38.12 -26.83 10.23
C GLU A 155 -37.45 -28.10 10.77
N ALA A 156 -36.41 -27.93 11.59
CA ALA A 156 -35.73 -29.03 12.26
C ALA A 156 -35.41 -28.70 13.72
N TRP A 157 -35.52 -29.69 14.60
CA TRP A 157 -35.12 -29.63 16.00
C TRP A 157 -33.94 -30.58 16.25
N PHE A 158 -32.95 -30.11 17.00
CA PHE A 158 -31.71 -30.81 17.33
C PHE A 158 -31.54 -30.88 18.85
N ARG A 159 -31.17 -32.05 19.37
CA ARG A 159 -30.82 -32.23 20.80
C ARG A 159 -29.76 -33.31 20.98
N ASP A 160 -29.20 -33.37 22.19
CA ASP A 160 -28.27 -34.42 22.62
C ASP A 160 -27.02 -34.57 21.72
N ILE A 161 -26.49 -33.45 21.21
CA ILE A 161 -25.26 -33.48 20.41
C ILE A 161 -24.07 -33.96 21.25
N SER A 162 -23.32 -34.92 20.70
CA SER A 162 -22.11 -35.46 21.33
C SER A 162 -21.01 -35.73 20.31
N MET A 163 -19.76 -35.64 20.75
CA MET A 163 -18.59 -35.95 19.95
C MET A 163 -17.63 -36.83 20.77
N GLU A 164 -17.31 -38.00 20.22
CA GLU A 164 -16.46 -39.00 20.87
C GLU A 164 -15.27 -39.35 19.98
N ARG A 165 -14.06 -39.37 20.56
CA ARG A 165 -12.87 -39.88 19.88
C ARG A 165 -12.88 -41.41 19.85
N LEU A 166 -12.74 -41.99 18.66
CA LEU A 166 -12.66 -43.44 18.46
C LEU A 166 -11.21 -43.90 18.44
N ALA A 167 -10.90 -44.98 19.18
CA ALA A 167 -9.57 -45.59 19.19
C ALA A 167 -9.15 -46.14 17.81
N SER A 168 -10.12 -46.63 17.02
CA SER A 168 -9.94 -47.08 15.64
C SER A 168 -11.31 -47.24 14.96
N HIS A 169 -11.38 -47.08 13.64
CA HIS A 169 -12.61 -47.31 12.86
C HIS A 169 -12.32 -48.16 11.61
N SER A 170 -13.15 -49.17 11.35
CA SER A 170 -12.98 -50.13 10.25
C SER A 170 -13.96 -49.93 9.08
N GLY A 171 -14.84 -48.95 9.14
CA GLY A 171 -15.78 -48.56 8.08
C GLY A 171 -15.32 -47.35 7.26
N HIS A 172 -16.17 -46.88 6.34
CA HIS A 172 -15.93 -45.66 5.57
C HIS A 172 -16.05 -44.44 6.48
N ALA A 173 -14.96 -43.71 6.71
CA ALA A 173 -14.94 -42.46 7.47
C ALA A 173 -14.83 -41.28 6.50
N VAL A 174 -15.66 -40.25 6.72
CA VAL A 174 -15.62 -39.03 5.93
C VAL A 174 -14.37 -38.21 6.30
N ASP A 175 -13.77 -37.53 5.33
CA ASP A 175 -12.63 -36.67 5.60
C ASP A 175 -13.10 -35.39 6.31
N PHE A 176 -12.66 -35.18 7.55
CA PHE A 176 -12.96 -33.97 8.33
C PHE A 176 -11.95 -32.85 8.09
N SER A 177 -10.89 -33.11 7.30
CA SER A 177 -9.96 -32.05 6.95
C SER A 177 -10.70 -30.93 6.23
N LEU A 178 -10.50 -29.71 6.73
CA LEU A 178 -11.00 -28.50 6.10
C LEU A 178 -10.60 -28.52 4.63
N ALA A 179 -11.52 -28.15 3.75
CA ALA A 179 -11.20 -27.61 2.46
C ALA A 179 -10.31 -26.39 2.70
N THR A 180 -9.00 -26.60 2.71
CA THR A 180 -8.05 -25.57 3.11
C THR A 180 -8.25 -24.34 2.23
N VAL A 181 -8.85 -23.26 2.75
CA VAL A 181 -8.15 -22.01 3.07
C VAL A 181 -9.10 -20.95 3.62
N GLY A 182 -8.65 -20.33 4.72
CA GLY A 182 -9.12 -19.03 5.19
C GLY A 182 -9.57 -18.98 6.65
N ALA A 183 -8.83 -19.57 7.58
CA ALA A 183 -9.05 -19.32 9.01
C ALA A 183 -7.70 -19.17 9.73
N ALA A 184 -7.21 -17.95 9.72
CA ALA A 184 -6.34 -17.30 10.70
C ALA A 184 -6.72 -15.83 10.51
N ASP A 185 -7.40 -15.13 11.41
CA ASP A 185 -7.52 -15.23 12.85
C ASP A 185 -8.94 -14.79 13.23
N ASN A 186 -9.53 -15.35 14.29
CA ASN A 186 -10.53 -14.60 15.05
C ASN A 186 -10.50 -15.05 16.53
N ALA A 187 -10.45 -14.02 17.38
CA ALA A 187 -10.68 -14.02 18.83
C ALA A 187 -9.47 -14.31 19.77
N ALA A 188 -8.49 -13.39 19.75
CA ALA A 188 -7.99 -12.76 20.97
C ALA A 188 -7.24 -11.49 20.57
N ASP A 189 -8.01 -10.43 20.31
CA ASP A 189 -7.66 -9.01 20.45
C ASP A 189 -8.84 -8.25 19.83
N GLU A 190 -9.69 -7.67 20.67
CA GLU A 190 -10.46 -6.49 20.26
C GLU A 190 -9.44 -5.36 20.03
N ASP A 191 -8.68 -5.46 18.94
CA ASP A 191 -8.06 -4.29 18.36
C ASP A 191 -9.21 -3.53 17.73
N GLU A 192 -9.62 -2.42 18.37
CA GLU A 192 -10.38 -1.37 17.72
C GLU A 192 -9.75 -1.12 16.34
N SER A 193 -10.36 -1.66 15.29
CA SER A 193 -9.92 -1.43 13.93
C SER A 193 -10.13 0.04 13.65
N THR A 194 -9.08 0.84 13.84
CA THR A 194 -9.11 2.28 13.58
C THR A 194 -9.56 2.50 12.15
N GLU A 195 -10.62 3.28 11.97
CA GLU A 195 -11.09 3.76 10.67
C GLU A 195 -9.89 4.31 9.88
N GLY A 196 -9.39 3.56 8.89
CA GLY A 196 -8.45 4.09 7.89
C GLY A 196 -7.18 3.29 7.61
N ASP A 197 -6.95 2.12 8.20
CA ASP A 197 -5.91 1.21 7.69
C ASP A 197 -6.46 0.04 6.90
N PHE A 198 -5.95 -0.09 5.68
CA PHE A 198 -6.10 -1.27 4.84
C PHE A 198 -4.75 -2.00 4.88
N PRO A 199 -4.57 -3.02 5.75
CA PRO A 199 -3.26 -3.56 6.14
C PRO A 199 -2.38 -4.00 4.95
N GLU A 200 -3.02 -4.39 3.86
CA GLU A 200 -2.38 -4.94 2.67
C GLU A 200 -2.04 -3.90 1.58
N SER A 201 -2.50 -2.65 1.72
CA SER A 201 -2.29 -1.59 0.71
C SER A 201 -0.82 -1.34 0.38
N GLY A 202 0.07 -1.43 1.38
CA GLY A 202 1.51 -1.26 1.17
C GLY A 202 2.10 -2.33 0.24
N ARG A 203 1.64 -3.58 0.37
CA ARG A 203 2.08 -4.70 -0.48
C ARG A 203 1.55 -4.55 -1.90
N VAL A 204 0.29 -4.15 -2.05
CA VAL A 204 -0.32 -3.84 -3.36
C VAL A 204 0.48 -2.73 -4.06
N MET A 205 0.76 -1.63 -3.37
CA MET A 205 1.48 -0.51 -3.95
C MET A 205 2.91 -0.90 -4.34
N LEU A 206 3.59 -1.71 -3.53
CA LEU A 206 4.91 -2.25 -3.86
C LEU A 206 4.87 -3.11 -5.15
N ALA A 207 3.87 -3.98 -5.30
CA ALA A 207 3.72 -4.82 -6.49
C ALA A 207 3.47 -3.99 -7.77
N VAL A 208 2.63 -2.96 -7.67
CA VAL A 208 2.34 -2.02 -8.76
C VAL A 208 3.58 -1.22 -9.15
N LEU A 209 4.28 -0.64 -8.17
CA LEU A 209 5.50 0.14 -8.39
C LEU A 209 6.63 -0.73 -8.97
N ALA A 210 6.78 -1.97 -8.50
CA ALA A 210 7.72 -2.93 -9.05
C ALA A 210 7.40 -3.23 -10.52
N THR A 211 6.12 -3.44 -10.86
CA THR A 211 5.67 -3.67 -12.24
C THR A 211 6.07 -2.51 -13.15
N VAL A 212 5.79 -1.27 -12.74
CA VAL A 212 6.16 -0.06 -13.49
C VAL A 212 7.68 0.07 -13.62
N PHE A 213 8.42 -0.14 -12.53
CA PHE A 213 9.87 -0.03 -12.48
C PHE A 213 10.56 -1.04 -13.42
N PHE A 214 10.19 -2.32 -13.33
CA PHE A 214 10.75 -3.37 -14.19
C PHE A 214 10.34 -3.17 -15.64
N GLY A 215 9.08 -2.79 -15.91
CA GLY A 215 8.65 -2.43 -17.25
C GLY A 215 9.43 -1.26 -17.85
N ALA A 216 9.73 -0.24 -17.05
CA ALA A 216 10.55 0.90 -17.46
C ALA A 216 12.02 0.50 -17.73
N ILE A 217 12.60 -0.40 -16.93
CA ILE A 217 13.94 -0.97 -17.18
C ILE A 217 13.93 -1.77 -18.48
N ILE A 218 12.94 -2.65 -18.66
CA ILE A 218 12.85 -3.51 -19.85
C ILE A 218 12.74 -2.65 -21.10
N TYR A 219 11.83 -1.66 -21.07
CA TYR A 219 11.66 -0.71 -22.14
C TYR A 219 12.97 0.06 -22.41
N GLY A 220 13.56 0.66 -21.38
CA GLY A 220 14.75 1.51 -21.53
C GLY A 220 16.00 0.75 -22.02
N ARG A 221 16.21 -0.49 -21.55
CA ARG A 221 17.43 -1.27 -21.84
C ARG A 221 17.32 -2.21 -23.02
N PHE A 222 16.15 -2.77 -23.29
CA PHE A 222 16.00 -3.84 -24.27
C PHE A 222 15.11 -3.45 -25.45
N ILE A 223 14.23 -2.45 -25.30
CA ILE A 223 13.36 -1.97 -26.39
C ILE A 223 13.93 -0.68 -27.00
N GLU A 224 14.35 0.27 -26.16
CA GLU A 224 14.82 1.58 -26.62
C GLU A 224 16.27 1.58 -27.13
N THR A 225 17.18 0.77 -26.57
CA THR A 225 18.65 0.89 -26.79
C THR A 225 19.29 -0.14 -27.74
N GLU A 226 18.52 -0.98 -28.44
CA GLU A 226 19.07 -2.17 -29.14
C GLU A 226 19.68 -1.91 -30.54
N GLN A 227 20.68 -1.01 -30.65
CA GLN A 227 21.53 -0.89 -31.84
C GLN A 227 22.81 -1.77 -31.78
N LEU A 228 23.15 -2.35 -30.63
CA LEU A 228 24.47 -3.00 -30.37
C LEU A 228 24.47 -4.54 -30.35
N THR A 229 23.35 -5.20 -30.67
CA THR A 229 23.26 -6.68 -30.73
C THR A 229 22.86 -7.19 -32.11
N LEU A 230 23.00 -6.35 -33.15
CA LEU A 230 22.72 -6.69 -34.54
C LEU A 230 23.70 -7.75 -35.11
N GLU A 231 24.83 -7.97 -34.43
CA GLU A 231 25.88 -8.91 -34.86
C GLU A 231 25.97 -10.21 -34.03
N ALA A 232 25.16 -10.35 -32.96
CA ALA A 232 25.20 -11.57 -32.15
C ALA A 232 24.32 -12.67 -32.78
N GLU A 233 24.96 -13.70 -33.34
CA GLU A 233 24.29 -14.91 -33.87
C GLU A 233 23.17 -15.39 -32.94
N HIS A 234 22.02 -15.76 -33.52
CA HIS A 234 20.84 -16.37 -32.85
C HIS A 234 21.11 -17.74 -32.17
N LYS A 235 22.38 -18.12 -31.97
CA LYS A 235 22.75 -19.34 -31.26
C LYS A 235 22.23 -19.28 -29.81
N GLY A 236 21.39 -20.25 -29.46
CA GLY A 236 20.88 -20.45 -28.09
C GLY A 236 19.59 -19.70 -27.73
N ASP A 237 18.87 -19.07 -28.66
CA ASP A 237 17.59 -18.40 -28.35
C ASP A 237 16.50 -19.38 -27.88
N GLY A 238 16.52 -20.63 -28.37
CA GLY A 238 15.63 -21.69 -27.87
C GLY A 238 15.85 -21.99 -26.38
N ALA A 239 17.10 -22.13 -25.96
CA ALA A 239 17.45 -22.39 -24.55
C ALA A 239 17.09 -21.20 -23.64
N LYS A 240 17.28 -19.96 -24.10
CA LYS A 240 16.87 -18.75 -23.36
C LYS A 240 15.35 -18.66 -23.22
N LEU A 241 14.61 -18.94 -24.29
CA LEU A 241 13.15 -18.97 -24.25
C LEU A 241 12.65 -20.04 -23.29
N ALA A 242 13.20 -21.26 -23.37
CA ALA A 242 12.86 -22.35 -22.45
C ALA A 242 13.11 -21.93 -20.99
N ALA A 243 14.25 -21.29 -20.69
CA ALA A 243 14.54 -20.79 -19.35
C ALA A 243 13.52 -19.74 -18.87
N ILE A 244 13.09 -18.83 -19.75
CA ILE A 244 12.05 -17.83 -19.44
C ILE A 244 10.71 -18.51 -19.11
N LEU A 245 10.29 -19.46 -19.95
CA LEU A 245 9.01 -20.15 -19.79
C LEU A 245 8.99 -21.05 -18.55
N VAL A 246 10.08 -21.80 -18.29
CA VAL A 246 10.22 -22.63 -17.08
C VAL A 246 10.22 -21.75 -15.84
N PHE A 247 10.95 -20.63 -15.85
CA PHE A 247 10.94 -19.69 -14.73
C PHE A 247 9.54 -19.13 -14.47
N ALA A 248 8.84 -18.71 -15.52
CA ALA A 248 7.47 -18.18 -15.42
C ALA A 248 6.45 -19.20 -14.90
N PHE A 249 6.63 -20.47 -15.26
CA PHE A 249 5.83 -21.58 -14.75
C PHE A 249 6.09 -21.78 -13.25
N ILE A 250 7.36 -21.85 -12.84
CA ILE A 250 7.74 -21.99 -11.42
C ILE A 250 7.17 -20.85 -10.58
N VAL A 251 7.29 -19.60 -11.03
CA VAL A 251 6.75 -18.44 -10.30
C VAL A 251 5.24 -18.57 -10.08
N ARG A 252 4.48 -19.02 -11.08
CA ARG A 252 3.03 -19.21 -10.96
C ARG A 252 2.62 -20.37 -10.07
N VAL A 253 3.38 -21.48 -10.12
CA VAL A 253 3.21 -22.59 -9.18
C VAL A 253 3.44 -22.10 -7.75
N ILE A 254 4.52 -21.33 -7.52
CA ILE A 254 4.79 -20.74 -6.20
C ILE A 254 3.65 -19.80 -5.79
N CYS A 255 3.19 -18.91 -6.68
CA CYS A 255 2.03 -18.06 -6.40
C CYS A 255 0.79 -18.89 -6.03
N SER A 256 0.53 -20.00 -6.71
CA SER A 256 -0.59 -20.89 -6.39
C SER A 256 -0.44 -21.66 -5.09
N LEU A 257 0.78 -21.87 -4.61
CA LEU A 257 1.04 -22.52 -3.32
C LEU A 257 1.00 -21.50 -2.16
N VAL A 258 1.36 -20.25 -2.44
CA VAL A 258 1.29 -19.13 -1.48
C VAL A 258 -0.15 -18.61 -1.34
N PHE A 259 -0.88 -18.52 -2.45
CA PHE A 259 -2.28 -18.09 -2.49
C PHE A 259 -3.15 -19.27 -2.91
N TYR A 260 -4.09 -19.67 -2.05
CA TYR A 260 -5.05 -20.72 -2.41
C TYR A 260 -5.94 -20.33 -3.58
N GLY A 261 -6.28 -19.05 -3.70
CA GLY A 261 -7.15 -18.50 -4.73
C GLY A 261 -8.26 -17.67 -4.15
N HIS A 262 -9.04 -17.06 -5.04
CA HIS A 262 -10.24 -16.35 -4.63
C HIS A 262 -11.26 -17.36 -4.10
N PRO A 263 -11.78 -17.20 -2.87
CA PRO A 263 -12.58 -18.23 -2.21
C PRO A 263 -13.76 -18.71 -3.06
N THR A 264 -14.54 -17.78 -3.61
CA THR A 264 -15.70 -18.11 -4.46
C THR A 264 -15.28 -18.84 -5.73
N ASP A 265 -14.44 -18.22 -6.57
CA ASP A 265 -14.02 -18.79 -7.86
C ASP A 265 -13.41 -20.19 -7.74
N ILE A 266 -12.44 -20.38 -6.84
CA ILE A 266 -11.74 -21.67 -6.72
C ILE A 266 -12.65 -22.75 -6.13
N ASN A 267 -13.49 -22.42 -5.14
CA ASN A 267 -14.43 -23.39 -4.59
C ASN A 267 -15.47 -23.80 -5.62
N CYS A 268 -16.02 -22.85 -6.38
CA CYS A 268 -16.92 -23.13 -7.50
C CYS A 268 -16.25 -24.04 -8.55
N PHE A 269 -15.04 -23.71 -9.00
CA PHE A 269 -14.35 -24.50 -10.04
C PHE A 269 -14.03 -25.93 -9.59
N MET A 270 -13.62 -26.11 -8.33
CA MET A 270 -13.37 -27.45 -7.79
C MET A 270 -14.65 -28.26 -7.64
N ALA A 271 -15.71 -27.64 -7.10
CA ALA A 271 -17.02 -28.27 -6.94
C ALA A 271 -17.57 -28.70 -8.32
N TRP A 272 -17.58 -27.79 -9.30
CA TRP A 272 -18.08 -28.12 -10.64
C TRP A 272 -17.28 -29.25 -11.28
N GLY A 273 -15.95 -29.22 -11.18
CA GLY A 273 -15.09 -30.29 -11.68
C GLY A 273 -15.35 -31.64 -11.00
N TYR A 274 -15.62 -31.64 -9.70
CA TYR A 274 -15.97 -32.84 -8.93
C TYR A 274 -17.30 -33.43 -9.40
N HIS A 275 -18.36 -32.61 -9.45
CA HIS A 275 -19.69 -33.04 -9.88
C HIS A 275 -19.74 -33.50 -11.35
N LEU A 276 -18.93 -32.91 -12.23
CA LEU A 276 -18.78 -33.39 -13.61
C LEU A 276 -18.21 -34.82 -13.68
N ASN A 277 -17.33 -35.20 -12.74
CA ASN A 277 -16.73 -36.54 -12.69
C ASN A 277 -17.62 -37.58 -11.98
N GLU A 278 -18.52 -37.15 -11.09
CA GLU A 278 -19.46 -38.04 -10.39
C GLU A 278 -20.79 -38.23 -11.15
N GLY A 279 -21.41 -37.14 -11.63
CA GLY A 279 -22.72 -37.16 -12.29
C GLY A 279 -22.68 -37.21 -13.83
N GLY A 280 -21.52 -36.97 -14.45
CA GLY A 280 -21.37 -36.90 -15.90
C GLY A 280 -21.87 -35.58 -16.53
N LEU A 281 -21.52 -35.36 -17.81
CA LEU A 281 -21.75 -34.08 -18.49
C LEU A 281 -23.23 -33.71 -18.64
N ALA A 282 -24.10 -34.69 -18.93
CA ALA A 282 -25.52 -34.45 -19.18
C ALA A 282 -26.30 -34.07 -17.91
N ALA A 283 -25.85 -34.51 -16.73
CA ALA A 283 -26.51 -34.22 -15.46
C ALA A 283 -26.12 -32.85 -14.89
N PHE A 284 -24.96 -32.29 -15.28
CA PHE A 284 -24.37 -31.12 -14.64
C PHE A 284 -25.32 -29.91 -14.56
N TYR A 285 -25.78 -29.39 -15.71
CA TYR A 285 -26.72 -28.25 -15.73
C TYR A 285 -28.18 -28.64 -15.40
N ASN A 286 -28.48 -29.93 -15.28
CA ASN A 286 -29.80 -30.44 -14.88
C ASN A 286 -29.91 -30.70 -13.37
N SER A 287 -28.80 -30.60 -12.62
CA SER A 287 -28.72 -30.97 -11.20
C SER A 287 -29.26 -29.91 -10.23
N GLY A 288 -29.62 -28.72 -10.71
CA GLY A 288 -29.96 -27.56 -9.87
C GLY A 288 -28.74 -26.81 -9.30
N MET A 289 -27.52 -27.27 -9.59
CA MET A 289 -26.28 -26.63 -9.15
C MET A 289 -26.08 -25.24 -9.78
N PHE A 290 -25.70 -24.26 -8.97
CA PHE A 290 -25.23 -22.98 -9.47
C PHE A 290 -23.95 -23.17 -10.30
N ALA A 291 -23.97 -22.70 -11.56
CA ALA A 291 -22.80 -22.66 -12.43
C ALA A 291 -22.95 -21.50 -13.42
N ASP A 292 -22.18 -20.43 -13.31
CA ASP A 292 -22.28 -19.23 -14.16
C ASP A 292 -21.33 -19.26 -15.38
N TYR A 293 -20.67 -20.39 -15.66
CA TYR A 293 -19.85 -20.56 -16.87
C TYR A 293 -20.56 -21.40 -17.94
N PRO A 294 -20.32 -21.14 -19.25
CA PRO A 294 -20.86 -21.98 -20.30
C PRO A 294 -20.09 -23.32 -20.46
N PRO A 295 -20.65 -24.29 -21.21
CA PRO A 295 -20.11 -25.64 -21.34
C PRO A 295 -18.65 -25.77 -21.78
N GLY A 296 -18.10 -24.79 -22.52
CA GLY A 296 -16.73 -24.86 -23.02
C GLY A 296 -15.69 -24.94 -21.91
N TYR A 297 -15.88 -24.21 -20.82
CA TYR A 297 -14.97 -24.29 -19.67
C TYR A 297 -15.21 -25.53 -18.80
N MET A 298 -16.43 -26.09 -18.79
CA MET A 298 -16.74 -27.31 -18.05
C MET A 298 -15.92 -28.51 -18.54
N TYR A 299 -15.60 -28.60 -19.84
CA TYR A 299 -14.67 -29.63 -20.32
C TYR A 299 -13.27 -29.50 -19.70
N VAL A 300 -12.80 -28.27 -19.48
CA VAL A 300 -11.49 -28.02 -18.86
C VAL A 300 -11.52 -28.51 -17.41
N LEU A 301 -12.57 -28.16 -16.66
CA LEU A 301 -12.74 -28.59 -15.26
C LEU A 301 -12.93 -30.10 -15.14
N TYR A 302 -13.65 -30.72 -16.07
CA TYR A 302 -13.81 -32.17 -16.14
C TYR A 302 -12.45 -32.86 -16.27
N ILE A 303 -11.58 -32.37 -17.16
CA ILE A 303 -10.22 -32.91 -17.35
C ILE A 303 -9.34 -32.67 -16.12
N THR A 304 -9.31 -31.45 -15.57
CA THR A 304 -8.44 -31.14 -14.42
C THR A 304 -8.85 -31.92 -13.18
N SER A 305 -10.16 -32.01 -12.89
CA SER A 305 -10.68 -32.83 -11.80
C SER A 305 -10.44 -34.32 -12.04
N GLY A 306 -10.59 -34.80 -13.28
CA GLY A 306 -10.25 -36.19 -13.64
C GLY A 306 -8.77 -36.52 -13.40
N ILE A 307 -7.85 -35.59 -13.70
CA ILE A 307 -6.43 -35.72 -13.37
C ILE A 307 -6.23 -35.74 -11.85
N ALA A 308 -6.91 -34.88 -11.10
CA ALA A 308 -6.82 -34.88 -9.63
C ALA A 308 -7.30 -36.20 -9.03
N LYS A 309 -8.41 -36.77 -9.55
CA LYS A 309 -8.92 -38.09 -9.18
C LYS A 309 -7.93 -39.21 -9.51
N LEU A 310 -7.33 -39.17 -10.71
CA LEU A 310 -6.31 -40.14 -11.14
C LEU A 310 -5.06 -40.11 -10.25
N LEU A 311 -4.66 -38.92 -9.79
CA LEU A 311 -3.52 -38.71 -8.90
C LEU A 311 -3.84 -38.97 -7.42
N GLY A 312 -5.09 -39.30 -7.08
CA GLY A 312 -5.53 -39.53 -5.70
C GLY A 312 -5.40 -38.30 -4.81
N LEU A 313 -5.56 -37.09 -5.37
CA LEU A 313 -5.48 -35.85 -4.61
C LEU A 313 -6.74 -35.66 -3.76
N SER A 314 -6.57 -35.29 -2.49
CA SER A 314 -7.71 -34.95 -1.64
C SER A 314 -8.39 -33.67 -2.13
N TYR A 315 -9.73 -33.67 -2.08
CA TYR A 315 -10.55 -32.51 -2.44
C TYR A 315 -10.13 -31.30 -1.61
N ALA A 316 -10.08 -30.12 -2.24
CA ALA A 316 -9.70 -28.85 -1.63
C ALA A 316 -8.30 -28.79 -0.97
N SER A 317 -7.43 -29.77 -1.23
CA SER A 317 -6.00 -29.64 -0.92
C SER A 317 -5.33 -28.57 -1.80
N ALA A 318 -4.22 -28.01 -1.33
CA ALA A 318 -3.38 -27.10 -2.13
C ALA A 318 -2.95 -27.72 -3.48
N ALA A 319 -2.76 -29.04 -3.53
CA ALA A 319 -2.44 -29.77 -4.76
C ALA A 319 -3.65 -29.82 -5.72
N TYR A 320 -4.86 -30.03 -5.21
CA TYR A 320 -6.08 -29.98 -6.01
C TYR A 320 -6.33 -28.57 -6.56
N ALA A 321 -6.20 -27.55 -5.71
CA ALA A 321 -6.32 -26.14 -6.12
C ALA A 321 -5.29 -25.77 -7.21
N LEU A 322 -4.04 -26.24 -7.08
CA LEU A 322 -3.01 -26.06 -8.10
C LEU A 322 -3.42 -26.66 -9.45
N ILE A 323 -3.96 -27.88 -9.46
CA ILE A 323 -4.44 -28.55 -10.69
C ILE A 323 -5.63 -27.78 -11.31
N THR A 324 -6.55 -27.29 -10.50
CA THR A 324 -7.67 -26.44 -10.94
C THR A 324 -7.19 -25.13 -11.59
N LYS A 325 -6.09 -24.56 -11.11
CA LYS A 325 -5.47 -23.33 -11.64
C LYS A 325 -4.59 -23.56 -12.87
N MET A 326 -4.20 -24.79 -13.16
CA MET A 326 -3.28 -25.11 -14.28
C MET A 326 -3.70 -24.56 -15.64
N PRO A 327 -4.98 -24.58 -16.05
CA PRO A 327 -5.39 -24.05 -17.35
C PRO A 327 -4.98 -22.59 -17.56
N GLY A 328 -5.19 -21.73 -16.55
CA GLY A 328 -4.76 -20.33 -16.60
C GLY A 328 -3.23 -20.20 -16.63
N ILE A 329 -2.53 -20.97 -15.80
CA ILE A 329 -1.06 -20.97 -15.73
C ILE A 329 -0.47 -21.39 -17.09
N LEU A 330 -0.98 -22.44 -17.71
CA LEU A 330 -0.52 -22.92 -19.01
C LEU A 330 -0.86 -21.92 -20.12
N ALA A 331 -2.03 -21.29 -20.08
CA ALA A 331 -2.41 -20.26 -21.04
C ALA A 331 -1.43 -19.07 -21.03
N ASP A 332 -0.89 -18.70 -19.88
CA ASP A 332 0.15 -17.67 -19.75
C ASP A 332 1.45 -18.08 -20.46
N ILE A 333 1.92 -19.30 -20.22
CA ILE A 333 3.14 -19.84 -20.84
C ILE A 333 2.98 -19.93 -22.36
N VAL A 334 1.83 -20.42 -22.82
CA VAL A 334 1.51 -20.51 -24.25
C VAL A 334 1.40 -19.11 -24.87
N SER A 335 0.79 -18.14 -24.17
CA SER A 335 0.69 -16.76 -24.65
C SER A 335 2.08 -16.13 -24.86
N ALA A 336 3.00 -16.32 -23.91
CA ALA A 336 4.38 -15.86 -24.06
C ALA A 336 5.10 -16.50 -25.26
N TYR A 337 4.87 -17.79 -25.50
CA TYR A 337 5.41 -18.50 -26.65
C TYR A 337 4.79 -18.01 -27.97
N VAL A 338 3.48 -17.78 -28.02
CA VAL A 338 2.79 -17.28 -29.22
C VAL A 338 3.29 -15.88 -29.58
N VAL A 339 3.44 -14.98 -28.60
CA VAL A 339 4.03 -13.64 -28.82
C VAL A 339 5.46 -13.73 -29.36
N TYR A 340 6.29 -14.62 -28.80
CA TYR A 340 7.63 -14.90 -29.35
C TYR A 340 7.58 -15.35 -30.82
N ARG A 341 6.68 -16.28 -31.15
CA ARG A 341 6.53 -16.83 -32.51
C ARG A 341 6.07 -15.78 -33.49
N LEU A 342 5.09 -14.95 -33.11
CA LEU A 342 4.60 -13.83 -33.92
C LEU A 342 5.72 -12.83 -34.20
N ALA A 343 6.42 -12.37 -33.16
CA ALA A 343 7.54 -11.44 -33.30
C ALA A 343 8.67 -12.03 -34.18
N LYS A 344 9.01 -13.30 -34.01
CA LYS A 344 10.03 -13.98 -34.82
C LYS A 344 9.62 -14.17 -36.28
N LYS A 345 8.33 -14.41 -36.55
CA LYS A 345 7.82 -14.55 -37.93
C LYS A 345 7.93 -13.22 -38.68
N LEU A 346 7.56 -12.11 -38.04
CA LEU A 346 7.66 -10.77 -38.62
C LEU A 346 9.11 -10.34 -38.87
N ALA A 347 10.05 -10.80 -38.05
CA ALA A 347 11.48 -10.62 -38.30
C ALA A 347 11.95 -11.30 -39.62
N LYS A 348 11.31 -12.40 -40.04
CA LYS A 348 11.68 -13.15 -41.25
C LYS A 348 11.02 -12.64 -42.54
N SER A 349 9.93 -11.90 -42.47
CA SER A 349 9.09 -11.56 -43.63
C SER A 349 9.61 -10.37 -44.48
N GLY A 350 10.91 -10.10 -44.49
CA GLY A 350 11.53 -9.12 -45.40
C GLY A 350 11.10 -7.65 -45.20
N CYS A 351 10.50 -7.29 -44.06
CA CYS A 351 10.21 -5.90 -43.72
C CYS A 351 11.54 -5.11 -43.76
N ARG A 352 11.57 -3.87 -44.30
CA ARG A 352 12.82 -3.08 -44.48
C ARG A 352 13.66 -2.90 -43.19
N ASP A 353 13.07 -3.16 -42.03
CA ASP A 353 13.71 -3.14 -40.72
C ASP A 353 14.02 -4.53 -40.13
N ALA A 354 13.92 -5.63 -40.88
CA ALA A 354 14.16 -7.01 -40.45
C ALA A 354 15.53 -7.21 -39.80
N ALA A 355 16.54 -6.45 -40.27
CA ALA A 355 17.87 -6.42 -39.65
C ALA A 355 17.86 -5.96 -38.18
N ARG A 356 16.83 -5.21 -37.73
CA ARG A 356 16.76 -4.52 -36.42
C ARG A 356 16.00 -5.28 -35.32
N TRP A 357 15.73 -6.58 -35.49
CA TRP A 357 14.87 -7.35 -34.56
C TRP A 357 15.60 -8.01 -33.37
N GLY A 358 16.93 -8.12 -33.41
CA GLY A 358 17.77 -8.43 -32.24
C GLY A 358 17.21 -9.50 -31.29
N ARG A 359 17.14 -9.18 -30.00
CA ARG A 359 16.55 -10.04 -28.95
C ARG A 359 15.09 -9.70 -28.64
N LEU A 360 14.48 -8.77 -29.37
CA LEU A 360 13.13 -8.27 -29.11
C LEU A 360 12.07 -9.38 -28.98
N PRO A 361 12.04 -10.45 -29.80
CA PRO A 361 11.08 -11.53 -29.58
C PRO A 361 11.20 -12.20 -28.20
N LEU A 362 12.44 -12.40 -27.70
CA LEU A 362 12.68 -12.96 -26.36
C LEU A 362 12.27 -11.97 -25.26
N VAL A 363 12.49 -10.68 -25.48
CA VAL A 363 12.10 -9.62 -24.53
C VAL A 363 10.59 -9.55 -24.40
N LEU A 364 9.86 -9.59 -25.53
CA LEU A 364 8.40 -9.59 -25.53
C LEU A 364 7.82 -10.86 -24.90
N ALA A 365 8.44 -12.01 -25.15
CA ALA A 365 8.09 -13.25 -24.46
C ALA A 365 8.27 -13.11 -22.95
N ALA A 366 9.39 -12.54 -22.51
CA ALA A 366 9.66 -12.29 -21.10
C ALA A 366 8.64 -11.33 -20.49
N VAL A 367 8.25 -10.25 -21.18
CA VAL A 367 7.24 -9.28 -20.72
C VAL A 367 5.91 -9.96 -20.38
N VAL A 368 5.45 -10.90 -21.21
CA VAL A 368 4.25 -11.69 -20.92
C VAL A 368 4.52 -12.69 -19.80
N ALA A 369 5.62 -13.45 -19.91
CA ALA A 369 5.94 -14.55 -19.02
C ALA A 369 6.15 -14.11 -17.55
N ILE A 370 6.74 -12.93 -17.32
CA ILE A 370 7.03 -12.41 -15.97
C ILE A 370 6.09 -11.30 -15.52
N SER A 371 4.98 -11.08 -16.23
CA SER A 371 3.97 -10.09 -15.86
C SER A 371 3.37 -10.40 -14.48
N PRO A 372 3.51 -9.50 -13.48
CA PRO A 372 2.96 -9.73 -12.14
C PRO A 372 1.44 -9.83 -12.14
N LEU A 373 0.75 -9.04 -12.98
CA LEU A 373 -0.70 -9.15 -13.18
C LEU A 373 -1.10 -10.56 -13.61
N PHE A 374 -0.45 -11.10 -14.64
CA PHE A 374 -0.82 -12.39 -15.19
C PHE A 374 -0.49 -13.52 -14.20
N ALA A 375 0.67 -13.46 -13.55
CA ALA A 375 1.04 -14.42 -12.52
C ALA A 375 0.09 -14.37 -11.31
N PHE A 376 -0.36 -13.18 -10.90
CA PHE A 376 -1.35 -13.00 -9.85
C PHE A 376 -2.70 -13.56 -10.28
N LEU A 377 -3.21 -13.26 -11.47
CA LEU A 377 -4.53 -13.76 -11.89
C LEU A 377 -4.56 -15.28 -12.10
N SER A 378 -3.55 -15.87 -12.74
CA SER A 378 -3.53 -17.31 -13.00
C SER A 378 -3.09 -18.14 -11.80
N GLY A 379 -1.98 -17.77 -11.15
CA GLY A 379 -1.43 -18.49 -10.01
C GLY A 379 -2.05 -18.04 -8.68
N GLY A 380 -2.12 -16.73 -8.44
CA GLY A 380 -2.62 -16.16 -7.19
C GLY A 380 -4.13 -16.34 -7.01
N TRP A 381 -4.92 -15.65 -7.83
CA TRP A 381 -6.37 -15.63 -7.85
C TRP A 381 -6.97 -16.96 -8.30
N GLY A 382 -6.45 -17.52 -9.40
CA GLY A 382 -6.94 -18.77 -9.99
C GLY A 382 -8.00 -18.60 -11.09
N GLN A 383 -8.02 -17.44 -11.76
CA GLN A 383 -8.98 -17.12 -12.79
C GLN A 383 -8.46 -17.42 -14.21
N ILE A 384 -9.36 -17.59 -15.18
CA ILE A 384 -9.05 -18.05 -16.53
C ILE A 384 -9.02 -16.97 -17.62
N ASP A 385 -8.92 -15.69 -17.26
CA ASP A 385 -8.93 -14.57 -18.23
C ASP A 385 -7.87 -14.73 -19.32
N GLN A 386 -6.73 -15.35 -18.97
CA GLN A 386 -5.66 -15.63 -19.94
C GLN A 386 -6.04 -16.68 -20.99
N VAL A 387 -6.90 -17.65 -20.64
CA VAL A 387 -7.41 -18.64 -21.62
C VAL A 387 -8.20 -17.91 -22.70
N LEU A 388 -9.12 -17.02 -22.30
CA LEU A 388 -9.87 -16.17 -23.22
C LEU A 388 -8.93 -15.27 -24.05
N ALA A 389 -7.97 -14.61 -23.40
CA ALA A 389 -6.98 -13.75 -24.08
C ALA A 389 -6.23 -14.50 -25.19
N LEU A 390 -5.80 -15.73 -24.91
CA LEU A 390 -5.13 -16.59 -25.87
C LEU A 390 -6.05 -16.99 -27.03
N MET A 391 -7.30 -17.37 -26.76
CA MET A 391 -8.26 -17.75 -27.81
C MET A 391 -8.60 -16.57 -28.73
N LEU A 392 -8.77 -15.37 -28.18
CA LEU A 392 -8.97 -14.15 -28.97
C LEU A 392 -7.73 -13.80 -29.81
N LEU A 393 -6.52 -13.94 -29.25
CA LEU A 393 -5.28 -13.76 -30.00
C LEU A 393 -5.17 -14.77 -31.15
N LEU A 394 -5.48 -16.05 -30.91
CA LEU A 394 -5.47 -17.09 -31.92
C LEU A 394 -6.50 -16.81 -33.03
N THR A 395 -7.70 -16.33 -32.66
CA THR A 395 -8.74 -15.94 -33.61
C THR A 395 -8.24 -14.85 -34.56
N ILE A 396 -7.67 -13.78 -34.01
CA ILE A 396 -7.14 -12.65 -34.78
C ILE A 396 -5.95 -13.11 -35.63
N TRP A 397 -5.04 -13.90 -35.06
CA TRP A 397 -3.90 -14.43 -35.80
C TRP A 397 -4.32 -15.30 -36.99
N LEU A 398 -5.28 -16.22 -36.79
CA LEU A 398 -5.80 -17.08 -37.86
C LEU A 398 -6.52 -16.29 -38.96
N PHE A 399 -7.25 -15.24 -38.56
CA PHE A 399 -7.86 -14.30 -39.51
C PHE A 399 -6.80 -13.62 -40.38
N ASP A 400 -5.73 -13.12 -39.77
CA ASP A 400 -4.62 -12.47 -40.48
C ASP A 400 -3.86 -13.44 -41.39
N GLU A 401 -3.76 -14.72 -41.00
CA GLU A 401 -3.19 -15.81 -41.82
C GLU A 401 -4.12 -16.29 -42.96
N LYS A 402 -5.28 -15.64 -43.16
CA LYS A 402 -6.29 -16.02 -44.16
C LYS A 402 -6.86 -17.44 -43.94
N LYS A 403 -6.86 -17.92 -42.69
CA LYS A 403 -7.50 -19.17 -42.28
C LYS A 403 -8.86 -18.86 -41.67
N GLU A 404 -9.72 -18.25 -42.48
CA GLU A 404 -10.91 -17.55 -41.98
C GLU A 404 -11.93 -18.49 -41.30
N ILE A 405 -12.15 -19.67 -41.86
CA ILE A 405 -13.09 -20.67 -41.29
C ILE A 405 -12.60 -21.16 -39.93
N LEU A 406 -11.29 -21.44 -39.81
CA LEU A 406 -10.69 -21.89 -38.56
C LEU A 406 -10.72 -20.78 -37.50
N ALA A 407 -10.57 -19.51 -37.91
CA ALA A 407 -10.77 -18.38 -37.00
C ALA A 407 -12.20 -18.35 -36.44
N GLY A 408 -13.22 -18.61 -37.27
CA GLY A 408 -14.61 -18.74 -36.84
C GLY A 408 -14.83 -19.89 -35.84
N VAL A 409 -14.25 -21.06 -36.12
CA VAL A 409 -14.31 -22.24 -35.23
C VAL A 409 -13.70 -21.94 -33.85
N VAL A 410 -12.51 -21.33 -33.82
CA VAL A 410 -11.84 -20.95 -32.55
C VAL A 410 -12.62 -19.86 -31.81
N TYR A 411 -13.21 -18.91 -32.54
CA TYR A 411 -14.06 -17.87 -31.95
C TYR A 411 -15.35 -18.44 -31.34
N GLY A 412 -15.99 -19.40 -32.00
CA GLY A 412 -17.14 -20.13 -31.45
C GLY A 412 -16.78 -20.85 -30.15
N ALA A 413 -15.64 -21.52 -30.10
CA ALA A 413 -15.14 -22.11 -28.86
C ALA A 413 -14.83 -21.07 -27.77
N ALA A 414 -14.34 -19.88 -28.15
CA ALA A 414 -14.06 -18.80 -27.20
C ALA A 414 -15.35 -18.29 -26.53
N ILE A 415 -16.44 -18.12 -27.29
CA ILE A 415 -17.77 -17.74 -26.77
C ILE A 415 -18.26 -18.78 -25.74
N MET A 416 -18.12 -20.07 -26.05
CA MET A 416 -18.52 -21.14 -25.13
C MET A 416 -17.59 -21.31 -23.92
N THR A 417 -16.39 -20.75 -23.97
CA THR A 417 -15.47 -20.75 -22.83
C THR A 417 -15.79 -19.58 -21.90
N LYS A 418 -16.00 -18.38 -22.46
CA LYS A 418 -16.36 -17.19 -21.70
C LYS A 418 -17.17 -16.23 -22.60
N PRO A 419 -18.41 -15.86 -22.22
CA PRO A 419 -19.29 -15.01 -23.06
C PRO A 419 -18.68 -13.66 -23.39
N GLN A 420 -17.75 -13.18 -22.56
CA GLN A 420 -16.93 -11.99 -22.80
C GLN A 420 -16.27 -11.95 -24.20
N ALA A 421 -16.05 -13.10 -24.86
CA ALA A 421 -15.60 -13.13 -26.25
C ALA A 421 -16.52 -12.36 -27.22
N LEU A 422 -17.83 -12.29 -26.93
CA LEU A 422 -18.84 -11.59 -27.72
C LEU A 422 -18.56 -10.09 -27.87
N MET A 423 -17.81 -9.50 -26.94
CA MET A 423 -17.40 -8.08 -26.99
C MET A 423 -16.66 -7.72 -28.28
N VAL A 424 -15.96 -8.68 -28.91
CA VAL A 424 -15.19 -8.46 -30.16
C VAL A 424 -16.02 -8.80 -31.41
N GLY A 425 -17.20 -9.42 -31.26
CA GLY A 425 -18.05 -9.90 -32.35
C GLY A 425 -18.41 -8.84 -33.39
N PRO A 426 -18.91 -7.66 -33.00
CA PRO A 426 -19.23 -6.59 -33.95
C PRO A 426 -18.03 -6.13 -34.79
N LEU A 427 -16.84 -6.07 -34.19
CA LEU A 427 -15.60 -5.73 -34.89
C LEU A 427 -15.19 -6.82 -35.87
N LEU A 428 -15.27 -8.10 -35.47
CA LEU A 428 -14.99 -9.23 -36.37
C LEU A 428 -15.96 -9.24 -37.54
N ALA A 429 -17.26 -9.05 -37.31
CA ALA A 429 -18.26 -8.95 -38.36
C ALA A 429 -17.89 -7.85 -39.37
N ALA A 430 -17.56 -6.64 -38.88
CA ALA A 430 -17.08 -5.55 -39.73
C ALA A 430 -15.79 -5.92 -40.49
N ALA A 431 -14.88 -6.69 -39.87
CA ALA A 431 -13.65 -7.14 -40.50
C ALA A 431 -13.90 -8.11 -41.67
N TYR A 432 -14.84 -9.05 -41.52
CA TYR A 432 -15.27 -9.93 -42.61
C TYR A 432 -15.96 -9.16 -43.74
N PHE A 433 -16.82 -8.18 -43.43
CA PHE A 433 -17.42 -7.31 -44.45
C PHE A 433 -16.37 -6.50 -45.21
N CYS A 434 -15.41 -5.93 -44.50
CA CYS A 434 -14.28 -5.23 -45.11
C CYS A 434 -13.50 -6.15 -46.07
N ARG A 435 -13.30 -7.42 -45.70
CA ARG A 435 -12.58 -8.39 -46.53
C ARG A 435 -13.32 -8.73 -47.82
N ILE A 436 -14.65 -8.87 -47.76
CA ILE A 436 -15.51 -9.00 -48.95
C ILE A 436 -15.41 -7.76 -49.85
N TYR A 437 -15.34 -6.57 -49.25
CA TYR A 437 -15.23 -5.30 -49.97
C TYR A 437 -13.84 -5.08 -50.58
N ASP A 438 -12.78 -5.50 -49.91
CA ASP A 438 -11.39 -5.31 -50.33
C ASP A 438 -11.02 -6.30 -51.47
N GLU A 439 -11.56 -7.53 -51.47
CA GLU A 439 -11.33 -8.55 -52.51
C GLU A 439 -12.46 -8.59 -53.56
N ARG A 440 -12.77 -7.44 -54.20
CA ARG A 440 -13.94 -7.30 -55.10
C ARG A 440 -13.99 -8.30 -56.26
N GLU A 441 -12.84 -8.65 -56.82
CA GLU A 441 -12.73 -9.61 -57.93
C GLU A 441 -13.10 -11.05 -57.52
N HIS A 442 -13.12 -11.35 -56.22
CA HIS A 442 -13.46 -12.65 -55.65
C HIS A 442 -14.61 -12.56 -54.64
N ARG A 443 -15.49 -11.56 -54.79
CA ARG A 443 -16.56 -11.24 -53.83
C ARG A 443 -17.45 -12.43 -53.48
N ALA A 444 -17.85 -13.23 -54.47
CA ALA A 444 -18.70 -14.41 -54.24
C ALA A 444 -17.98 -15.50 -53.42
N LYS A 445 -16.69 -15.74 -53.70
CA LYS A 445 -15.84 -16.69 -52.97
C LYS A 445 -15.62 -16.23 -51.52
N GLN A 446 -15.38 -14.94 -51.31
CA GLN A 446 -15.20 -14.40 -49.97
C GLN A 446 -16.51 -14.36 -49.18
N ALA A 447 -17.63 -14.04 -49.82
CA ALA A 447 -18.95 -14.14 -49.20
C ALA A 447 -19.25 -15.58 -48.76
N ALA A 448 -18.99 -16.57 -49.62
CA ALA A 448 -19.15 -17.99 -49.29
C ALA A 448 -18.23 -18.42 -48.12
N LYS A 449 -16.97 -17.95 -48.08
CA LYS A 449 -16.07 -18.18 -46.94
C LYS A 449 -16.55 -17.55 -45.64
N THR A 450 -17.09 -16.34 -45.70
CA THR A 450 -17.68 -15.67 -44.52
C THR A 450 -18.88 -16.45 -44.02
N VAL A 451 -19.78 -16.91 -44.91
CA VAL A 451 -20.91 -17.77 -44.53
C VAL A 451 -20.40 -19.09 -43.91
N ALA A 452 -19.42 -19.75 -44.52
CA ALA A 452 -18.82 -20.97 -43.98
C ALA A 452 -18.15 -20.73 -42.61
N THR A 453 -17.57 -19.56 -42.38
CA THR A 453 -17.02 -19.15 -41.09
C THR A 453 -18.11 -19.02 -40.04
N VAL A 454 -19.22 -18.34 -40.36
CA VAL A 454 -20.36 -18.18 -39.45
C VAL A 454 -20.96 -19.54 -39.12
N ILE A 455 -21.16 -20.40 -40.13
CA ILE A 455 -21.61 -21.78 -39.93
C ILE A 455 -20.63 -22.54 -39.03
N GLY A 456 -19.33 -22.42 -39.24
CA GLY A 456 -18.31 -23.07 -38.41
C GLY A 456 -18.33 -22.59 -36.96
N ALA A 457 -18.49 -21.28 -36.73
CA ALA A 457 -18.61 -20.71 -35.39
C ALA A 457 -19.87 -21.21 -34.67
N VAL A 458 -21.03 -21.15 -35.35
CA VAL A 458 -22.32 -21.61 -34.82
C VAL A 458 -22.30 -23.12 -34.56
N ALA A 459 -21.77 -23.91 -35.49
CA ALA A 459 -21.63 -25.36 -35.32
C ALA A 459 -20.81 -25.71 -34.08
N MET A 460 -19.74 -24.95 -33.78
CA MET A 460 -18.97 -25.17 -32.55
C MET A 460 -19.76 -24.87 -31.27
N LEU A 461 -20.69 -23.91 -31.27
CA LEU A 461 -21.56 -23.67 -30.11
C LEU A 461 -22.38 -24.92 -29.80
N PHE A 462 -23.02 -25.49 -30.83
CA PHE A 462 -23.81 -26.71 -30.71
C PHE A 462 -22.95 -27.92 -30.31
N ILE A 463 -21.81 -28.14 -30.98
CA ILE A 463 -20.92 -29.28 -30.69
C ILE A 463 -20.48 -29.29 -29.22
N ILE A 464 -20.13 -28.11 -28.67
CA ILE A 464 -19.69 -27.99 -27.28
C ILE A 464 -20.85 -28.16 -26.31
N ALA A 465 -22.02 -27.59 -26.60
CA ALA A 465 -23.19 -27.64 -25.73
C ALA A 465 -23.91 -29.00 -25.74
N TRP A 466 -23.84 -29.76 -26.83
CA TRP A 466 -24.69 -30.94 -27.04
C TRP A 466 -24.55 -32.01 -25.94
N PRO A 467 -23.34 -32.39 -25.47
CA PRO A 467 -23.19 -33.39 -24.42
C PRO A 467 -23.76 -32.99 -23.05
N PHE A 468 -24.08 -31.71 -22.85
CA PHE A 468 -24.65 -31.16 -21.63
C PHE A 468 -26.18 -31.01 -21.69
N LYS A 469 -26.80 -31.30 -22.83
CA LYS A 469 -28.25 -31.10 -23.03
C LYS A 469 -29.08 -31.89 -22.04
N GLY A 470 -28.83 -33.20 -21.91
CA GLY A 470 -29.75 -34.10 -21.21
C GLY A 470 -31.19 -33.90 -21.70
N ASP A 471 -32.12 -33.64 -20.78
CA ASP A 471 -33.54 -33.42 -21.05
C ASP A 471 -33.91 -31.96 -21.40
N GLN A 472 -32.94 -31.05 -21.43
CA GLN A 472 -33.17 -29.63 -21.75
C GLN A 472 -33.57 -29.42 -23.23
N GLN A 473 -34.18 -28.27 -23.52
CA GLN A 473 -34.54 -27.83 -24.86
C GLN A 473 -33.30 -27.66 -25.77
N PRO A 474 -33.37 -27.86 -27.09
CA PRO A 474 -32.20 -27.81 -27.99
C PRO A 474 -31.36 -26.53 -27.96
N LEU A 475 -31.95 -25.39 -27.57
CA LEU A 475 -31.30 -24.07 -27.51
C LEU A 475 -31.03 -23.57 -26.07
N TRP A 476 -31.12 -24.43 -25.06
CA TRP A 476 -30.95 -24.09 -23.64
C TRP A 476 -29.66 -23.28 -23.34
N PHE A 477 -28.58 -23.56 -24.08
CA PHE A 477 -27.30 -22.90 -23.90
C PHE A 477 -27.32 -21.42 -24.30
N LEU A 478 -28.29 -20.96 -25.12
CA LEU A 478 -28.45 -19.54 -25.44
C LEU A 478 -28.95 -18.76 -24.22
N ASP A 479 -29.97 -19.28 -23.53
CA ASP A 479 -30.45 -18.70 -22.28
C ASP A 479 -29.33 -18.68 -21.25
N LYS A 480 -28.49 -19.74 -21.24
CA LYS A 480 -27.30 -19.76 -20.38
C LYS A 480 -26.28 -18.68 -20.71
N LEU A 481 -25.97 -18.48 -22.00
CA LEU A 481 -25.04 -17.45 -22.46
C LEU A 481 -25.55 -16.05 -22.13
N ILE A 482 -26.85 -15.78 -22.34
CA ILE A 482 -27.48 -14.49 -22.05
C ILE A 482 -27.50 -14.25 -20.54
N GLY A 483 -28.01 -15.21 -19.76
CA GLY A 483 -28.08 -15.11 -18.30
C GLY A 483 -26.71 -14.90 -17.65
N THR A 484 -25.67 -15.54 -18.19
CA THR A 484 -24.28 -15.30 -17.74
C THR A 484 -23.79 -13.90 -18.10
N ALA A 485 -24.15 -13.37 -19.27
CA ALA A 485 -23.73 -12.03 -19.68
C ALA A 485 -24.43 -10.91 -18.88
N THR A 486 -25.60 -11.20 -18.31
CA THR A 486 -26.42 -10.24 -17.54
C THR A 486 -26.48 -10.54 -16.04
N SER A 487 -25.72 -11.52 -15.54
CA SER A 487 -25.81 -12.00 -14.15
C SER A 487 -25.44 -10.92 -13.12
N TYR A 488 -24.63 -9.94 -13.51
CA TYR A 488 -24.21 -8.83 -12.66
C TYR A 488 -24.85 -7.52 -13.12
N ASN A 489 -26.12 -7.31 -12.75
CA ASN A 489 -26.91 -6.14 -13.12
C ASN A 489 -26.49 -4.85 -12.37
N TYR A 490 -25.22 -4.45 -12.47
CA TYR A 490 -24.65 -3.30 -11.78
C TYR A 490 -23.96 -2.32 -12.74
N GLY A 491 -23.90 -1.04 -12.36
CA GLY A 491 -23.13 -0.03 -13.08
C GLY A 491 -21.66 -0.43 -13.21
N SER A 492 -21.06 -0.89 -12.10
CA SER A 492 -19.73 -1.50 -12.04
C SER A 492 -19.64 -2.44 -10.83
N VAL A 493 -18.82 -3.49 -10.90
CA VAL A 493 -18.55 -4.37 -9.76
C VAL A 493 -17.05 -4.47 -9.54
N GLU A 494 -16.57 -3.70 -8.55
CA GLU A 494 -15.16 -3.48 -8.24
C GLU A 494 -14.29 -3.12 -9.45
N ALA A 495 -14.89 -2.76 -10.59
CA ALA A 495 -14.14 -2.34 -11.77
C ALA A 495 -13.83 -0.85 -11.65
N PHE A 496 -12.56 -0.53 -11.46
CA PHE A 496 -12.08 0.85 -11.34
C PHE A 496 -12.13 1.57 -12.70
N ASN A 497 -13.33 1.98 -13.11
CA ASN A 497 -13.67 2.57 -14.40
C ASN A 497 -14.52 3.84 -14.22
N LEU A 498 -15.05 4.39 -15.34
CA LEU A 498 -15.90 5.58 -15.29
C LEU A 498 -17.16 5.38 -14.46
N MET A 499 -17.79 4.21 -14.54
CA MET A 499 -19.04 3.94 -13.81
C MET A 499 -18.80 3.92 -12.30
N ALA A 500 -17.72 3.30 -11.83
CA ALA A 500 -17.34 3.34 -10.42
C ALA A 500 -16.96 4.76 -9.96
N LEU A 501 -16.23 5.53 -10.79
CA LEU A 501 -15.87 6.92 -10.49
C LEU A 501 -17.09 7.83 -10.33
N LEU A 502 -18.16 7.57 -11.08
CA LEU A 502 -19.44 8.28 -10.99
C LEU A 502 -20.34 7.75 -9.86
N GLY A 503 -19.82 6.86 -9.00
CA GLY A 503 -20.52 6.32 -7.84
C GLY A 503 -21.41 5.12 -8.15
N GLY A 504 -21.16 4.41 -9.26
CA GLY A 504 -21.93 3.25 -9.72
C GLY A 504 -21.37 1.88 -9.29
N ASN A 505 -20.34 1.84 -8.45
CA ASN A 505 -19.81 0.60 -7.90
C ASN A 505 -20.87 -0.07 -7.01
N TRP A 506 -21.23 -1.33 -7.27
CA TRP A 506 -22.30 -2.08 -6.60
C TRP A 506 -23.70 -1.43 -6.64
N LYS A 507 -23.92 -0.41 -7.48
CA LYS A 507 -25.27 0.14 -7.71
C LYS A 507 -25.93 -0.56 -8.87
N ASN A 508 -27.20 -0.93 -8.71
CA ASN A 508 -28.00 -1.55 -9.75
C ASN A 508 -27.96 -0.68 -11.02
N ALA A 509 -27.80 -1.29 -12.21
CA ALA A 509 -27.62 -0.55 -13.45
C ALA A 509 -28.85 0.30 -13.85
N ASP A 510 -30.03 0.01 -13.32
CA ASP A 510 -31.24 0.80 -13.50
C ASP A 510 -31.32 2.04 -12.59
N SER A 511 -30.34 2.23 -11.69
CA SER A 511 -30.25 3.43 -10.85
C SER A 511 -29.99 4.69 -11.68
N VAL A 512 -30.67 5.79 -11.34
CA VAL A 512 -30.54 7.08 -12.04
C VAL A 512 -29.24 7.79 -11.65
N LEU A 513 -28.45 8.13 -12.67
CA LEU A 513 -27.29 9.01 -12.62
C LEU A 513 -27.61 10.32 -13.35
N PHE A 514 -27.79 11.39 -12.59
CA PHE A 514 -28.29 12.69 -13.07
C PHE A 514 -29.66 12.58 -13.75
N ILE A 515 -29.70 12.30 -15.06
CA ILE A 515 -30.92 12.19 -15.90
C ILE A 515 -31.01 10.88 -16.69
N PHE A 516 -29.98 10.03 -16.69
CA PHE A 516 -29.95 8.72 -17.36
C PHE A 516 -29.70 7.62 -16.33
N THR A 517 -30.19 6.39 -16.55
CA THR A 517 -29.72 5.25 -15.75
C THR A 517 -28.29 4.87 -16.14
N TYR A 518 -27.56 4.16 -15.27
CA TYR A 518 -26.23 3.62 -15.62
C TYR A 518 -26.30 2.73 -16.86
N ALA A 519 -27.34 1.91 -16.99
CA ALA A 519 -27.57 1.06 -18.16
C ALA A 519 -27.78 1.88 -19.44
N GLN A 520 -28.55 2.98 -19.39
CA GLN A 520 -28.78 3.86 -20.54
C GLN A 520 -27.49 4.54 -20.99
N LEU A 521 -26.76 5.19 -20.06
CA LEU A 521 -25.50 5.85 -20.37
C LEU A 521 -24.46 4.84 -20.86
N GLY A 522 -24.30 3.73 -20.16
CA GLY A 522 -23.37 2.67 -20.50
C GLY A 522 -23.66 2.07 -21.88
N THR A 523 -24.93 1.88 -22.27
CA THR A 523 -25.31 1.39 -23.60
C THR A 523 -24.88 2.35 -24.71
N VAL A 524 -25.10 3.66 -24.52
CA VAL A 524 -24.64 4.69 -25.47
C VAL A 524 -23.13 4.65 -25.62
N LEU A 525 -22.39 4.58 -24.50
CA LEU A 525 -20.94 4.53 -24.50
C LEU A 525 -20.37 3.23 -25.10
N ILE A 526 -21.04 2.10 -24.91
CA ILE A 526 -20.73 0.83 -25.56
C ILE A 526 -20.87 0.97 -27.08
N ALA A 527 -21.99 1.53 -27.57
CA ALA A 527 -22.22 1.74 -29.00
C ALA A 527 -21.17 2.66 -29.64
N LEU A 528 -20.79 3.74 -28.94
CA LEU A 528 -19.71 4.64 -29.36
C LEU A 528 -18.35 3.94 -29.39
N SER A 529 -18.05 3.09 -28.40
CA SER A 529 -16.81 2.31 -28.32
C SER A 529 -16.68 1.31 -29.47
N VAL A 530 -17.76 0.59 -29.77
CA VAL A 530 -17.86 -0.33 -30.92
C VAL A 530 -17.65 0.44 -32.23
N THR A 531 -18.34 1.57 -32.39
CA THR A 531 -18.26 2.41 -33.59
C THR A 531 -16.84 2.94 -33.80
N ALA A 532 -16.21 3.46 -32.74
CA ALA A 532 -14.84 3.96 -32.78
C ALA A 532 -13.84 2.86 -33.20
N SER A 533 -13.97 1.66 -32.64
CA SER A 533 -13.10 0.52 -32.99
C SER A 533 -13.28 0.06 -34.44
N ILE A 534 -14.53 -0.02 -34.92
CA ILE A 534 -14.84 -0.33 -36.32
C ILE A 534 -14.25 0.73 -37.26
N LEU A 535 -14.42 2.02 -36.95
CA LEU A 535 -13.84 3.12 -37.74
C LEU A 535 -12.31 3.06 -37.76
N MET A 536 -11.68 2.74 -36.63
CA MET A 536 -10.23 2.52 -36.55
C MET A 536 -9.80 1.39 -37.47
N TYR A 537 -10.50 0.25 -37.45
CA TYR A 537 -10.18 -0.88 -38.31
C TYR A 537 -10.40 -0.53 -39.78
N ILE A 538 -11.54 0.07 -40.14
CA ILE A 538 -11.83 0.50 -41.50
C ILE A 538 -10.71 1.41 -42.01
N LYS A 539 -10.27 2.39 -41.22
CA LYS A 539 -9.24 3.35 -41.65
C LYS A 539 -7.82 2.75 -41.69
N GLY A 540 -7.53 1.75 -40.83
CA GLY A 540 -6.18 1.23 -40.61
C GLY A 540 -5.87 -0.11 -41.28
N ARG A 541 -6.86 -0.93 -41.63
CA ARG A 541 -6.68 -2.33 -42.09
C ARG A 541 -5.75 -2.51 -43.30
N GLY A 542 -5.74 -1.54 -44.22
CA GLY A 542 -4.85 -1.55 -45.39
C GLY A 542 -3.43 -1.05 -45.14
N LYS A 543 -3.17 -0.47 -43.96
CA LYS A 543 -1.88 0.15 -43.62
C LYS A 543 -0.96 -0.78 -42.84
N ASN A 544 -1.51 -1.62 -41.96
CA ASN A 544 -0.74 -2.52 -41.11
C ASN A 544 -1.55 -3.75 -40.71
N CYS A 545 -0.95 -4.94 -40.80
CA CYS A 545 -1.58 -6.21 -40.42
C CYS A 545 -2.00 -6.25 -38.94
N GLY A 546 -1.29 -5.54 -38.05
CA GLY A 546 -1.66 -5.46 -36.63
C GLY A 546 -2.90 -4.60 -36.32
N CYS A 547 -3.60 -4.08 -37.33
CA CYS A 547 -4.75 -3.20 -37.12
C CYS A 547 -5.91 -3.92 -36.44
N LEU A 548 -6.19 -5.18 -36.75
CA LEU A 548 -7.28 -5.92 -36.10
C LEU A 548 -7.00 -6.13 -34.62
N ALA A 549 -5.76 -6.51 -34.27
CA ALA A 549 -5.31 -6.63 -32.88
C ALA A 549 -5.41 -5.30 -32.13
N LEU A 550 -4.98 -4.17 -32.74
CA LEU A 550 -5.07 -2.85 -32.13
C LEU A 550 -6.53 -2.42 -31.88
N SER A 551 -7.40 -2.59 -32.88
CA SER A 551 -8.82 -2.26 -32.78
C SER A 551 -9.54 -3.14 -31.76
N ALA A 552 -9.25 -4.44 -31.70
CA ALA A 552 -9.85 -5.37 -30.75
C ALA A 552 -9.39 -5.08 -29.31
N GLY A 553 -8.08 -4.85 -29.10
CA GLY A 553 -7.57 -4.43 -27.80
C GLY A 553 -8.16 -3.10 -27.35
N TYR A 554 -8.23 -2.11 -28.24
CA TYR A 554 -8.89 -0.83 -27.95
C TYR A 554 -10.37 -0.99 -27.57
N LEU A 555 -11.11 -1.85 -28.28
CA LEU A 555 -12.52 -2.10 -28.02
C LEU A 555 -12.75 -2.66 -26.62
N ILE A 556 -12.02 -3.72 -26.25
CA ILE A 556 -12.18 -4.35 -24.93
C ILE A 556 -11.85 -3.34 -23.81
N ILE A 557 -10.79 -2.54 -23.96
CA ILE A 557 -10.44 -1.50 -22.98
C ILE A 557 -11.53 -0.44 -22.94
N ALA A 558 -12.01 0.06 -24.07
CA ALA A 558 -13.07 1.08 -24.11
C ALA A 558 -14.37 0.59 -23.46
N LEU A 559 -14.73 -0.68 -23.67
CA LEU A 559 -15.89 -1.29 -23.04
C LEU A 559 -15.71 -1.45 -21.52
N PHE A 560 -14.53 -1.84 -21.05
CA PHE A 560 -14.22 -1.88 -19.61
C PHE A 560 -14.30 -0.50 -18.96
N GLU A 561 -13.74 0.51 -19.61
CA GLU A 561 -13.62 1.87 -19.06
C GLU A 561 -14.95 2.63 -19.07
N LEU A 562 -15.80 2.40 -20.09
CA LEU A 562 -16.98 3.21 -20.35
C LEU A 562 -18.31 2.44 -20.28
N GLY A 563 -18.29 1.11 -20.27
CA GLY A 563 -19.49 0.27 -20.24
C GLY A 563 -20.03 0.04 -18.83
N HIS A 564 -21.26 -0.48 -18.77
CA HIS A 564 -21.88 -1.04 -17.56
C HIS A 564 -21.76 -2.58 -17.57
N TYR A 565 -22.07 -3.27 -16.47
CA TYR A 565 -21.85 -4.73 -16.28
C TYR A 565 -20.37 -5.14 -16.35
N MET A 566 -19.48 -4.26 -15.89
CA MET A 566 -18.04 -4.49 -15.92
C MET A 566 -17.54 -4.99 -14.57
N HIS A 567 -16.64 -5.98 -14.64
CA HIS A 567 -15.84 -6.47 -13.51
C HIS A 567 -14.37 -6.11 -13.66
N GLU A 568 -13.65 -6.08 -12.54
CA GLU A 568 -12.28 -5.61 -12.36
C GLU A 568 -11.25 -6.23 -13.30
N ARG A 569 -11.53 -7.44 -13.84
CA ARG A 569 -10.64 -8.21 -14.71
C ARG A 569 -10.97 -8.10 -16.20
N TYR A 570 -12.08 -7.48 -16.58
CA TYR A 570 -12.56 -7.51 -17.97
C TYR A 570 -11.63 -6.80 -18.97
N LEU A 571 -10.71 -5.97 -18.49
CA LEU A 571 -9.66 -5.34 -19.31
C LEU A 571 -8.55 -6.34 -19.75
N VAL A 572 -8.28 -7.38 -18.95
CA VAL A 572 -7.09 -8.23 -19.06
C VAL A 572 -6.87 -8.83 -20.45
N PRO A 573 -7.90 -9.37 -21.15
CA PRO A 573 -7.71 -9.94 -22.49
C PRO A 573 -7.16 -8.95 -23.53
N ALA A 574 -7.40 -7.65 -23.34
CA ALA A 574 -6.92 -6.62 -24.25
C ALA A 574 -5.41 -6.41 -24.20
N LEU A 575 -4.77 -6.63 -23.04
CA LEU A 575 -3.36 -6.32 -22.82
C LEU A 575 -2.45 -7.09 -23.78
N LEU A 576 -2.75 -8.36 -24.00
CA LEU A 576 -2.03 -9.20 -24.95
C LEU A 576 -2.17 -8.68 -26.40
N LEU A 577 -3.36 -8.20 -26.76
CA LEU A 577 -3.64 -7.63 -28.09
C LEU A 577 -2.91 -6.29 -28.32
N ILE A 578 -2.84 -5.43 -27.30
CA ILE A 578 -2.07 -4.18 -27.36
C ILE A 578 -0.57 -4.47 -27.49
N LEU A 579 -0.04 -5.48 -26.78
CA LEU A 579 1.35 -5.89 -26.91
C LEU A 579 1.65 -6.43 -28.32
N VAL A 580 0.73 -7.21 -28.90
CA VAL A 580 0.84 -7.69 -30.27
C VAL A 580 0.79 -6.52 -31.26
N ALA A 581 -0.13 -5.56 -31.08
CA ALA A 581 -0.17 -4.34 -31.88
C ALA A 581 1.14 -3.54 -31.81
N PHE A 582 1.80 -3.50 -30.64
CA PHE A 582 3.14 -2.92 -30.50
C PHE A 582 4.17 -3.62 -31.40
N VAL A 583 4.14 -4.95 -31.54
CA VAL A 583 5.03 -5.70 -32.44
C VAL A 583 4.87 -5.23 -33.89
N TYR A 584 3.64 -4.98 -34.31
CA TYR A 584 3.31 -4.57 -35.68
C TYR A 584 3.57 -3.09 -35.98
N TYR A 585 3.21 -2.19 -35.07
CA TYR A 585 3.31 -0.74 -35.27
C TYR A 585 4.64 -0.14 -34.79
N ARG A 586 5.34 -0.80 -33.86
CA ARG A 586 6.63 -0.36 -33.28
C ARG A 586 6.59 1.05 -32.70
N ASP A 587 5.41 1.49 -32.28
CA ASP A 587 5.18 2.78 -31.64
C ASP A 587 5.38 2.65 -30.13
N ARG A 588 6.28 3.45 -29.56
CA ARG A 588 6.58 3.41 -28.11
C ARG A 588 5.35 3.60 -27.23
N ARG A 589 4.37 4.36 -27.71
CA ARG A 589 3.17 4.68 -26.93
C ARG A 589 2.34 3.44 -26.67
N LEU A 590 2.28 2.48 -27.60
CA LEU A 590 1.54 1.23 -27.40
C LEU A 590 2.16 0.37 -26.29
N PHE A 591 3.49 0.31 -26.20
CA PHE A 591 4.16 -0.37 -25.08
C PHE A 591 3.95 0.36 -23.75
N VAL A 592 3.99 1.70 -23.77
CA VAL A 592 3.69 2.51 -22.58
C VAL A 592 2.24 2.29 -22.12
N SER A 593 1.27 2.26 -23.03
CA SER A 593 -0.13 1.94 -22.75
C SER A 593 -0.27 0.54 -22.16
N PHE A 594 0.40 -0.47 -22.75
CA PHE A 594 0.43 -1.83 -22.21
C PHE A 594 0.93 -1.84 -20.76
N LEU A 595 2.08 -1.21 -20.49
CA LEU A 595 2.66 -1.20 -19.15
C LEU A 595 1.78 -0.46 -18.13
N TRP A 596 1.22 0.69 -18.53
CA TRP A 596 0.34 1.50 -17.69
C TRP A 596 -0.91 0.70 -17.31
N LEU A 597 -1.63 0.19 -18.31
CA LEU A 597 -2.88 -0.54 -18.09
C LEU A 597 -2.64 -1.88 -17.38
N THR A 598 -1.48 -2.53 -17.57
CA THR A 598 -1.10 -3.72 -16.79
C THR A 598 -0.92 -3.38 -15.31
N ALA A 599 -0.24 -2.28 -14.99
CA ALA A 599 -0.04 -1.85 -13.61
C ALA A 599 -1.37 -1.40 -12.96
N ALA A 600 -2.22 -0.72 -13.72
CA ALA A 600 -3.54 -0.27 -13.27
C ALA A 600 -4.52 -1.44 -13.07
N ALA A 601 -4.51 -2.44 -13.96
CA ALA A 601 -5.28 -3.68 -13.79
C ALA A 601 -4.77 -4.52 -12.61
N LEU A 602 -3.45 -4.52 -12.32
CA LEU A 602 -2.91 -5.17 -11.12
C LEU A 602 -3.40 -4.47 -9.85
N TYR A 603 -3.36 -3.14 -9.83
CA TYR A 603 -3.90 -2.35 -8.73
C TYR A 603 -5.37 -2.70 -8.48
N ASN A 604 -6.19 -2.66 -9.54
CA ASN A 604 -7.60 -2.99 -9.48
C ASN A 604 -7.86 -4.41 -8.97
N ALA A 605 -7.22 -5.42 -9.57
CA ALA A 605 -7.37 -6.81 -9.19
C ALA A 605 -6.93 -7.07 -7.73
N CYS A 606 -5.80 -6.53 -7.28
CA CYS A 606 -5.36 -6.76 -5.91
C CYS A 606 -6.35 -6.17 -4.88
N TYR A 607 -6.87 -4.96 -5.09
CA TYR A 607 -7.85 -4.37 -4.19
C TYR A 607 -9.18 -5.11 -4.19
N ALA A 608 -9.68 -5.48 -5.37
CA ALA A 608 -10.88 -6.31 -5.48
C ALA A 608 -10.71 -7.67 -4.78
N PHE A 609 -9.55 -8.31 -4.91
CA PHE A 609 -9.25 -9.57 -4.24
C PHE A 609 -9.31 -9.44 -2.71
N ILE A 610 -8.76 -8.35 -2.15
CA ILE A 610 -8.71 -8.15 -0.71
C ILE A 610 -10.09 -7.76 -0.15
N ILE A 611 -10.83 -6.90 -0.86
CA ILE A 611 -12.12 -6.37 -0.37
C ILE A 611 -13.22 -7.42 -0.38
N VAL A 612 -13.22 -8.36 -1.34
CA VAL A 612 -14.26 -9.39 -1.43
C VAL A 612 -14.19 -10.32 -0.21
N SER A 613 -12.98 -10.65 0.25
CA SER A 613 -12.78 -11.44 1.47
C SER A 613 -12.98 -10.65 2.77
N ASN A 614 -13.04 -9.31 2.71
CA ASN A 614 -13.13 -8.43 3.87
C ASN A 614 -14.10 -7.27 3.61
N GLN A 615 -15.39 -7.59 3.44
CA GLN A 615 -16.38 -6.60 3.00
C GLN A 615 -16.55 -5.41 3.98
N SER A 616 -16.29 -5.63 5.27
CA SER A 616 -16.30 -4.59 6.30
C SER A 616 -15.25 -3.49 6.07
N TRP A 617 -14.23 -3.74 5.24
CA TRP A 617 -13.18 -2.77 4.94
C TRP A 617 -13.56 -1.77 3.83
N ARG A 618 -14.81 -1.75 3.36
CA ARG A 618 -15.34 -0.74 2.41
C ARG A 618 -15.58 0.61 3.09
N THR A 619 -14.50 1.21 3.56
CA THR A 619 -14.48 2.51 4.24
C THR A 619 -14.32 3.67 3.27
N ASP A 620 -14.41 4.91 3.76
CA ASP A 620 -14.05 6.12 2.99
C ASP A 620 -12.61 6.06 2.47
N TYR A 621 -11.73 5.42 3.22
CA TYR A 621 -10.35 5.19 2.81
C TYR A 621 -10.26 4.25 1.60
N TYR A 622 -10.97 3.12 1.59
CA TYR A 622 -11.07 2.26 0.40
C TYR A 622 -11.67 3.01 -0.79
N THR A 623 -12.69 3.84 -0.55
CA THR A 623 -13.31 4.67 -1.58
C THR A 623 -12.31 5.62 -2.23
N ALA A 624 -11.42 6.25 -1.45
CA ALA A 624 -10.35 7.08 -1.99
C ALA A 624 -9.36 6.28 -2.86
N LEU A 625 -9.02 5.05 -2.46
CA LEU A 625 -8.16 4.15 -3.25
C LEU A 625 -8.81 3.71 -4.55
N MET A 626 -10.11 3.42 -4.53
CA MET A 626 -10.91 3.10 -5.71
C MET A 626 -10.93 4.29 -6.69
N ILE A 627 -11.23 5.50 -6.20
CA ILE A 627 -11.23 6.73 -7.02
C ILE A 627 -9.87 6.96 -7.66
N ALA A 628 -8.77 6.79 -6.91
CA ALA A 628 -7.42 6.89 -7.45
C ALA A 628 -7.18 5.86 -8.56
N GLY A 629 -7.62 4.61 -8.35
CA GLY A 629 -7.58 3.54 -9.35
C GLY A 629 -8.34 3.90 -10.64
N CYS A 630 -9.55 4.43 -10.52
CA CYS A 630 -10.37 4.88 -11.65
C CYS A 630 -9.67 5.97 -12.46
N ILE A 631 -9.08 6.97 -11.79
CA ILE A 631 -8.34 8.05 -12.45
C ILE A 631 -7.12 7.49 -13.20
N ILE A 632 -6.39 6.54 -12.59
CA ILE A 632 -5.21 5.91 -13.22
C ILE A 632 -5.60 5.11 -14.48
N ASN A 633 -6.68 4.32 -14.42
CA ASN A 633 -7.21 3.54 -15.55
C ASN A 633 -7.67 4.46 -16.69
N LEU A 634 -8.54 5.43 -16.38
CA LEU A 634 -9.07 6.38 -17.37
C LEU A 634 -7.96 7.21 -18.02
N ALA A 635 -6.96 7.67 -17.26
CA ALA A 635 -5.81 8.38 -17.82
C ALA A 635 -4.99 7.49 -18.78
N GLY A 636 -4.82 6.21 -18.43
CA GLY A 636 -4.19 5.21 -19.29
C GLY A 636 -4.97 4.99 -20.60
N PHE A 637 -6.30 4.90 -20.51
CA PHE A 637 -7.19 4.80 -21.66
C PHE A 637 -7.14 6.04 -22.55
N VAL A 638 -7.22 7.25 -21.99
CA VAL A 638 -7.10 8.50 -22.75
C VAL A 638 -5.75 8.56 -23.48
N TYR A 639 -4.66 8.15 -22.84
CA TYR A 639 -3.34 8.08 -23.47
C TYR A 639 -3.32 7.09 -24.65
N LEU A 640 -3.92 5.90 -24.49
CA LEU A 640 -4.08 4.93 -25.57
C LEU A 640 -4.93 5.48 -26.72
N SER A 641 -6.04 6.15 -26.44
CA SER A 641 -6.91 6.78 -27.44
C SER A 641 -6.16 7.82 -28.26
N ILE A 642 -5.36 8.67 -27.63
CA ILE A 642 -4.50 9.65 -28.31
C ILE A 642 -3.46 8.94 -29.19
N ALA A 643 -2.85 7.86 -28.70
CA ALA A 643 -1.89 7.07 -29.46
C ALA A 643 -2.53 6.41 -30.69
N CYS A 644 -3.66 5.72 -30.51
CA CYS A 644 -4.45 5.11 -31.58
C CYS A 644 -4.87 6.14 -32.63
N PHE A 645 -5.35 7.31 -32.20
CA PHE A 645 -5.76 8.37 -33.11
C PHE A 645 -4.58 8.87 -33.97
N ASP A 646 -3.44 9.16 -33.34
CA ASP A 646 -2.23 9.59 -34.04
C ASP A 646 -1.70 8.53 -35.02
N ILE A 647 -1.73 7.25 -34.63
CA ILE A 647 -1.24 6.13 -35.45
C ILE A 647 -2.15 5.91 -36.66
N ILE A 648 -3.46 5.75 -36.44
CA ILE A 648 -4.42 5.31 -37.47
C ILE A 648 -4.83 6.47 -38.39
N PHE A 649 -5.23 7.60 -37.80
CA PHE A 649 -5.82 8.71 -38.54
C PHE A 649 -4.77 9.71 -39.02
N ARG A 650 -3.76 10.04 -38.20
CA ARG A 650 -2.70 10.98 -38.58
C ARG A 650 -1.45 10.33 -39.19
N GLY A 651 -1.30 9.00 -39.09
CA GLY A 651 -0.11 8.30 -39.58
C GLY A 651 1.19 8.67 -38.86
N ARG A 652 1.12 9.27 -37.67
CA ARG A 652 2.28 9.70 -36.89
C ARG A 652 2.75 8.55 -36.02
N ILE A 653 3.83 7.88 -36.42
CA ILE A 653 4.50 6.84 -35.61
C ILE A 653 5.63 7.47 -34.79
N ARG A 654 5.70 7.12 -33.50
CA ARG A 654 6.83 7.47 -32.60
C ARG A 654 7.66 6.20 -32.36
N PRO A 655 8.77 6.01 -33.10
CA PRO A 655 9.52 4.76 -33.05
C PRO A 655 10.01 4.46 -31.63
N ALA A 656 9.94 3.18 -31.26
CA ALA A 656 10.38 2.70 -29.96
C ALA A 656 11.91 2.62 -29.80
N PHE A 657 12.64 2.50 -30.90
CA PHE A 657 14.10 2.30 -30.95
C PHE A 657 14.82 3.64 -31.13
N ALA A 658 15.87 3.91 -30.33
CA ALA A 658 16.69 5.11 -30.43
C ALA A 658 17.71 5.00 -31.58
N GLU A 659 17.93 6.09 -32.32
CA GLU A 659 18.84 6.14 -33.48
C GLU A 659 20.33 6.32 -33.11
N LYS A 660 20.65 6.73 -31.87
CA LYS A 660 22.05 6.92 -31.44
C LYS A 660 22.21 6.81 -29.94
N LYS A 661 23.24 6.06 -29.51
CA LYS A 661 23.68 6.00 -28.12
C LYS A 661 24.43 7.29 -27.75
N PRO A 662 24.32 7.81 -26.52
CA PRO A 662 25.29 8.78 -26.02
C PRO A 662 26.68 8.13 -25.98
N GLU A 663 27.65 8.75 -26.65
CA GLU A 663 29.06 8.34 -26.56
C GLU A 663 29.48 8.29 -25.09
N ARG A 664 30.14 7.19 -24.70
CA ARG A 664 30.80 7.13 -23.40
C ARG A 664 32.00 8.06 -23.48
N GLU A 665 32.08 9.04 -22.59
CA GLU A 665 33.28 9.87 -22.43
C GLU A 665 34.47 8.96 -22.10
N GLU A 666 35.45 8.93 -22.98
CA GLU A 666 36.76 8.36 -22.69
C GLU A 666 37.50 9.28 -21.72
N ILE A 667 38.14 8.69 -20.70
CA ILE A 667 38.92 9.45 -19.73
C ILE A 667 40.30 9.69 -20.35
N THR A 668 40.49 10.88 -20.91
CA THR A 668 41.73 11.28 -21.60
C THR A 668 42.66 12.13 -20.73
N ALA A 669 42.14 12.78 -19.68
CA ALA A 669 42.92 13.64 -18.79
C ALA A 669 42.37 13.63 -17.35
N LEU A 670 43.18 14.11 -16.40
CA LEU A 670 42.74 14.35 -15.02
C LEU A 670 41.81 15.57 -14.94
N PRO A 671 40.79 15.55 -14.07
CA PRO A 671 39.94 16.72 -13.86
C PRO A 671 40.69 17.84 -13.14
N GLU A 672 40.40 19.08 -13.49
CA GLU A 672 40.97 20.26 -12.82
C GLU A 672 40.64 20.29 -11.31
N PRO A 673 41.53 20.85 -10.47
CA PRO A 673 41.25 21.05 -9.05
C PRO A 673 39.99 21.90 -8.84
N VAL A 674 39.15 21.48 -7.89
CA VAL A 674 37.86 22.13 -7.62
C VAL A 674 38.03 23.21 -6.57
N ASN A 675 37.57 24.43 -6.86
CA ASN A 675 37.43 25.47 -5.83
C ASN A 675 36.30 25.10 -4.86
N THR A 676 36.66 24.82 -3.61
CA THR A 676 35.73 24.41 -2.56
C THR A 676 35.05 25.57 -1.83
N LYS A 677 35.51 26.82 -2.01
CA LYS A 677 34.91 27.99 -1.35
C LYS A 677 33.51 28.26 -1.87
N LEU A 678 32.56 28.47 -0.95
CA LEU A 678 31.22 28.92 -1.30
C LEU A 678 31.25 30.43 -1.51
N ASN A 679 31.07 30.87 -2.75
CA ASN A 679 31.12 32.29 -3.09
C ASN A 679 29.71 32.90 -3.05
N TYR A 680 29.46 33.75 -2.07
CA TYR A 680 28.25 34.57 -1.98
C TYR A 680 28.47 35.93 -2.64
N THR A 681 27.62 36.21 -3.63
CA THR A 681 27.41 37.56 -4.17
C THR A 681 26.68 38.42 -3.14
N LYS A 682 26.64 39.74 -3.36
CA LYS A 682 25.82 40.65 -2.54
C LYS A 682 24.34 40.22 -2.50
N ARG A 683 23.81 39.74 -3.64
CA ARG A 683 22.45 39.19 -3.74
C ARG A 683 22.26 37.95 -2.88
N ASP A 684 23.21 37.03 -2.88
CA ASP A 684 23.13 35.81 -2.04
C ASP A 684 23.02 36.17 -0.55
N ARG A 685 23.82 37.14 -0.09
CA ARG A 685 23.78 37.61 1.31
C ARG A 685 22.41 38.20 1.66
N ILE A 686 21.87 39.07 0.80
CA ILE A 686 20.55 39.67 1.00
C ILE A 686 19.48 38.58 1.05
N PHE A 687 19.46 37.67 0.08
CA PHE A 687 18.46 36.61 -0.01
C PHE A 687 18.49 35.68 1.21
N VAL A 688 19.67 35.20 1.60
CA VAL A 688 19.80 34.32 2.78
C VAL A 688 19.38 35.04 4.05
N ILE A 689 19.90 36.24 4.28
CA ILE A 689 19.61 36.98 5.52
C ILE A 689 18.11 37.32 5.58
N ALA A 690 17.56 37.89 4.52
CA ALA A 690 16.13 38.26 4.48
C ALA A 690 15.23 37.04 4.68
N LEU A 691 15.47 35.93 3.96
CA LEU A 691 14.66 34.73 4.11
C LEU A 691 14.79 34.13 5.52
N THR A 692 16.01 34.05 6.07
CA THR A 692 16.24 33.49 7.41
C THR A 692 15.61 34.36 8.50
N VAL A 693 15.68 35.69 8.38
CA VAL A 693 15.06 36.61 9.34
C VAL A 693 13.53 36.54 9.24
N ILE A 694 12.97 36.60 8.03
CA ILE A 694 11.51 36.50 7.83
C ILE A 694 10.98 35.19 8.38
N TYR A 695 11.60 34.06 7.99
CA TYR A 695 11.21 32.75 8.49
C TYR A 695 11.42 32.64 10.00
N GLY A 696 12.54 33.16 10.53
CA GLY A 696 12.84 33.13 11.95
C GLY A 696 11.81 33.86 12.80
N ILE A 697 11.32 35.02 12.33
CA ILE A 697 10.21 35.72 12.98
C ILE A 697 8.95 34.83 12.98
N ILE A 698 8.58 34.27 11.83
CA ILE A 698 7.38 33.42 11.71
C ILE A 698 7.49 32.13 12.55
N ALA A 699 8.67 31.54 12.67
CA ALA A 699 8.90 30.31 13.44
C ALA A 699 8.82 30.55 14.95
N LEU A 700 9.27 31.72 15.43
CA LEU A 700 9.30 32.05 16.85
C LEU A 700 8.00 32.70 17.37
N ILE A 701 7.17 33.25 16.49
CA ILE A 701 5.84 33.75 16.87
C ILE A 701 5.01 32.61 17.44
N ASN A 702 4.36 32.85 18.59
CA ASN A 702 3.47 31.93 19.28
C ASN A 702 4.06 30.52 19.46
N LEU A 703 5.35 30.43 19.79
CA LEU A 703 6.01 29.13 19.97
C LEU A 703 5.54 28.41 21.25
N GLY A 704 5.29 29.19 22.30
CA GLY A 704 4.82 28.72 23.61
C GLY A 704 4.89 29.86 24.62
N THR A 705 4.23 29.69 25.76
CA THR A 705 4.37 30.59 26.92
C THR A 705 5.76 30.48 27.53
N THR A 706 6.27 31.59 28.09
CA THR A 706 7.44 31.62 28.97
C THR A 706 7.06 31.59 30.46
N VAL A 707 5.76 31.48 30.76
CA VAL A 707 5.19 31.48 32.11
C VAL A 707 4.53 30.12 32.35
N ALA A 708 4.95 29.44 33.41
CA ALA A 708 4.35 28.22 33.92
C ALA A 708 4.56 28.18 35.44
N PRO A 709 3.67 27.56 36.22
CA PRO A 709 3.87 27.36 37.65
C PRO A 709 5.19 26.60 37.94
N GLU A 710 5.97 27.08 38.91
CA GLU A 710 7.29 26.55 39.28
C GLU A 710 7.32 25.95 40.68
N ASN A 711 6.62 26.55 41.64
CA ASN A 711 6.47 26.00 42.98
C ASN A 711 5.62 24.73 42.90
N TYR A 712 5.77 23.83 43.87
CA TYR A 712 5.01 22.59 43.86
C TYR A 712 4.81 22.00 45.23
N TRP A 713 3.71 21.27 45.35
CA TRP A 713 3.41 20.39 46.45
C TRP A 713 3.43 18.93 45.98
N THR A 714 3.95 18.04 46.82
CA THR A 714 3.88 16.59 46.59
C THR A 714 3.14 15.90 47.73
N GLY A 715 2.25 14.97 47.39
CA GLY A 715 1.52 14.15 48.36
C GLY A 715 1.58 12.67 48.03
N LYS A 716 1.38 11.82 49.05
CA LYS A 716 1.34 10.36 48.95
C LYS A 716 0.01 9.85 49.48
N SER A 717 -0.38 8.63 49.07
CA SER A 717 -1.61 7.99 49.53
C SER A 717 -1.77 8.07 51.06
N GLY A 718 -2.88 8.66 51.50
CA GLY A 718 -3.19 8.95 52.90
C GLY A 718 -2.98 10.40 53.33
N ASP A 719 -2.26 11.22 52.54
CA ASP A 719 -2.08 12.65 52.82
C ASP A 719 -3.36 13.44 52.52
N THR A 720 -3.64 14.42 53.37
CA THR A 720 -4.80 15.32 53.25
C THR A 720 -4.38 16.78 53.39
N VAL A 721 -4.98 17.67 52.58
CA VAL A 721 -4.77 19.11 52.61
C VAL A 721 -6.14 19.79 52.77
N GLU A 722 -6.24 20.67 53.76
CA GLU A 722 -7.41 21.55 53.95
C GLU A 722 -7.22 22.83 53.13
N ILE A 723 -8.19 23.14 52.28
CA ILE A 723 -8.21 24.30 51.38
C ILE A 723 -9.35 25.20 51.82
N THR A 724 -9.06 26.49 52.04
CA THR A 724 -10.05 27.50 52.40
C THR A 724 -10.28 28.44 51.22
N ILE A 725 -11.55 28.73 50.91
CA ILE A 725 -11.94 29.61 49.80
C ILE A 725 -12.49 30.93 50.35
N ASP A 726 -12.08 32.05 49.76
CA ASP A 726 -12.44 33.41 50.23
C ASP A 726 -13.89 33.84 49.90
N ALA A 727 -14.65 33.03 49.16
CA ALA A 727 -16.01 33.35 48.71
C ALA A 727 -16.98 32.17 48.91
N ASP A 728 -18.23 32.49 49.31
CA ASP A 728 -19.37 31.56 49.42
C ASP A 728 -19.94 31.12 48.03
N ALA A 729 -19.12 31.25 46.98
CA ALA A 729 -19.48 30.96 45.60
C ALA A 729 -19.11 29.51 45.25
N GLY A 730 -19.96 28.81 44.49
CA GLY A 730 -19.68 27.46 44.03
C GLY A 730 -18.44 27.41 43.13
N VAL A 731 -17.66 26.33 43.23
CA VAL A 731 -16.53 26.03 42.34
C VAL A 731 -17.07 25.22 41.17
N ASP A 732 -17.24 25.83 40.00
CA ASP A 732 -17.83 25.22 38.81
C ASP A 732 -16.84 24.36 38.01
N ASP A 733 -15.55 24.73 38.00
CA ASP A 733 -14.48 23.96 37.37
C ASP A 733 -13.17 24.09 38.16
N ILE A 734 -12.38 23.03 38.18
CA ILE A 734 -11.10 22.95 38.89
C ILE A 734 -10.06 22.57 37.86
N TRP A 735 -9.00 23.36 37.77
CA TRP A 735 -7.87 23.08 36.91
C TRP A 735 -6.64 22.75 37.74
N VAL A 736 -5.88 21.75 37.29
CA VAL A 736 -4.62 21.36 37.91
C VAL A 736 -3.48 21.49 36.91
N TYR A 737 -2.30 21.84 37.41
CA TYR A 737 -1.04 21.77 36.67
C TYR A 737 -0.13 20.73 37.34
N GLY A 738 -0.10 19.52 36.77
CA GLY A 738 0.62 18.37 37.33
C GLY A 738 2.09 18.29 36.93
N GLY A 739 2.89 17.63 37.77
CA GLY A 739 4.29 17.28 37.53
C GLY A 739 4.49 15.80 37.17
N LEU A 740 5.61 15.20 37.57
CA LEU A 740 6.03 13.87 37.06
C LEU A 740 5.37 12.65 37.72
N TYR A 741 4.65 12.83 38.82
CA TYR A 741 4.13 11.73 39.64
C TYR A 741 2.74 11.30 39.19
N THR A 742 2.40 10.03 39.43
CA THR A 742 1.09 9.46 39.07
C THR A 742 0.39 8.94 40.32
N GLY A 743 -0.88 9.33 40.49
CA GLY A 743 -1.68 9.00 41.65
C GLY A 743 -3.10 9.52 41.51
N SER A 744 -3.95 9.17 42.47
CA SER A 744 -5.36 9.56 42.49
C SER A 744 -5.60 10.53 43.64
N ILE A 745 -6.40 11.56 43.38
CA ILE A 745 -6.89 12.50 44.40
C ILE A 745 -8.41 12.51 44.46
N THR A 746 -8.92 12.97 45.60
CA THR A 746 -10.33 13.29 45.79
C THR A 746 -10.41 14.62 46.53
N LEU A 747 -11.09 15.59 45.94
CA LEU A 747 -11.47 16.83 46.60
C LEU A 747 -12.91 16.68 47.11
N THR A 748 -13.13 16.89 48.40
CA THR A 748 -14.45 16.78 49.04
C THR A 748 -14.79 18.11 49.72
N ASP A 749 -16.02 18.59 49.53
CA ASP A 749 -16.50 19.82 50.16
C ASP A 749 -17.27 19.57 51.48
N ASP A 750 -17.67 20.65 52.15
CA ASP A 750 -18.44 20.63 53.41
C ASP A 750 -19.82 19.93 53.29
N GLU A 751 -20.40 19.90 52.09
CA GLU A 751 -21.70 19.26 51.80
C GLU A 751 -21.55 17.77 51.43
N GLY A 752 -20.32 17.27 51.31
CA GLY A 752 -20.00 15.90 50.93
C GLY A 752 -20.00 15.64 49.41
N ASN A 753 -20.06 16.69 48.57
CA ASN A 753 -19.81 16.53 47.13
C ASN A 753 -18.32 16.28 46.92
N CYS A 754 -17.98 15.47 45.92
CA CYS A 754 -16.59 15.12 45.65
C CYS A 754 -16.24 15.12 44.15
N VAL A 755 -15.00 15.49 43.86
CA VAL A 755 -14.37 15.40 42.53
C VAL A 755 -13.15 14.48 42.64
N THR A 756 -13.14 13.42 41.84
CA THR A 756 -12.02 12.46 41.80
C THR A 756 -11.22 12.63 40.51
N TYR A 757 -9.89 12.58 40.62
CA TYR A 757 -9.00 12.73 39.48
C TYR A 757 -7.79 11.79 39.57
N ASP A 758 -7.43 11.20 38.44
CA ASP A 758 -6.24 10.39 38.27
C ASP A 758 -5.18 11.20 37.51
N GLU A 759 -4.12 11.61 38.21
CA GLU A 759 -2.93 12.18 37.59
C GLU A 759 -2.13 11.04 36.95
N ILE A 760 -1.96 11.10 35.64
CA ILE A 760 -1.25 10.10 34.85
C ILE A 760 -0.08 10.73 34.10
N ASN A 761 0.89 9.91 33.68
CA ASN A 761 2.05 10.31 32.89
C ASN A 761 1.72 10.99 31.54
N GLY A 762 0.45 11.21 31.18
CA GLY A 762 0.02 11.98 30.02
C GLY A 762 -0.40 13.42 30.33
N ASP A 763 -0.55 13.77 31.62
CA ASP A 763 -1.16 15.03 32.08
C ASP A 763 -0.16 16.05 32.65
N MET A 764 1.12 15.67 32.77
CA MET A 764 2.18 16.53 33.28
C MET A 764 2.46 17.78 32.43
N PHE A 765 2.89 18.85 33.13
CA PHE A 765 3.29 20.15 32.58
C PHE A 765 2.28 20.75 31.61
N ARG A 766 0.99 20.61 31.94
CA ARG A 766 -0.12 21.26 31.25
C ARG A 766 -1.29 21.48 32.18
N TRP A 767 -2.11 22.48 31.85
CA TRP A 767 -3.39 22.71 32.53
C TRP A 767 -4.44 21.70 32.11
N LYS A 768 -5.08 21.06 33.10
CA LYS A 768 -6.16 20.08 32.92
C LYS A 768 -7.35 20.43 33.79
N SER A 769 -8.55 20.43 33.21
CA SER A 769 -9.78 20.44 34.04
C SER A 769 -10.01 19.03 34.56
N ILE A 770 -10.38 18.98 35.83
CA ILE A 770 -10.68 17.74 36.54
C ILE A 770 -12.16 17.67 36.96
N GLY A 771 -12.99 18.62 36.51
CA GLY A 771 -14.38 18.77 36.91
C GLY A 771 -14.57 19.83 38.00
N GLY A 772 -15.77 19.91 38.55
CA GLY A 772 -16.15 20.88 39.57
C GLY A 772 -17.51 20.54 40.18
N GLY A 773 -18.25 21.55 40.62
CA GLY A 773 -19.52 21.41 41.34
C GLY A 773 -19.37 21.30 42.85
N LEU A 774 -18.24 21.75 43.41
CA LEU A 774 -18.02 21.80 44.85
C LEU A 774 -18.61 23.10 45.45
N LYS A 775 -19.09 23.02 46.68
CA LYS A 775 -19.79 24.09 47.40
C LYS A 775 -19.31 24.20 48.85
N GLY A 776 -19.26 25.42 49.35
CA GLY A 776 -18.81 25.70 50.72
C GLY A 776 -17.45 26.38 50.73
N SER A 777 -16.98 26.69 51.94
CA SER A 777 -15.76 27.50 52.15
C SER A 777 -14.55 26.64 52.51
N HIS A 778 -14.75 25.36 52.81
CA HIS A 778 -13.69 24.40 53.06
C HIS A 778 -13.76 23.20 52.11
N ILE A 779 -12.62 22.86 51.52
CA ILE A 779 -12.43 21.69 50.64
C ILE A 779 -11.25 20.87 51.16
N THR A 780 -11.47 19.58 51.39
CA THR A 780 -10.41 18.64 51.74
C THR A 780 -9.91 17.93 50.48
N LEU A 781 -8.65 18.17 50.11
CA LEU A 781 -7.94 17.36 49.11
C LEU A 781 -7.33 16.13 49.80
N SER A 782 -7.69 14.93 49.35
CA SER A 782 -7.16 13.66 49.85
C SER A 782 -6.45 12.89 48.74
N VAL A 783 -5.21 12.46 48.96
CA VAL A 783 -4.51 11.56 48.03
C VAL A 783 -4.96 10.13 48.32
N THR A 784 -5.74 9.55 47.42
CA THR A 784 -6.36 8.23 47.63
C THR A 784 -5.46 7.09 47.17
N SER A 785 -4.64 7.29 46.14
CA SER A 785 -3.73 6.27 45.62
C SER A 785 -2.42 6.87 45.08
N GLY A 786 -1.31 6.11 45.13
CA GLY A 786 -0.04 6.53 44.53
C GLY A 786 0.60 7.77 45.16
N SER A 787 1.17 8.63 44.32
CA SER A 787 1.75 9.92 44.73
C SER A 787 1.46 10.97 43.67
N VAL A 788 1.26 12.21 44.07
CA VAL A 788 0.97 13.32 43.18
C VAL A 788 1.99 14.44 43.34
N TRP A 789 2.18 15.19 42.26
CA TRP A 789 2.95 16.41 42.20
C TRP A 789 2.05 17.42 41.50
N PHE A 790 1.64 18.47 42.22
CA PHE A 790 0.94 19.60 41.63
C PHE A 790 1.76 20.87 41.82
N ASN A 791 1.92 21.62 40.74
CA ASN A 791 2.53 22.93 40.80
C ASN A 791 1.51 24.04 41.10
N GLU A 792 0.25 23.85 40.71
CA GLU A 792 -0.79 24.86 40.90
C GLU A 792 -2.18 24.25 40.74
N ILE A 793 -3.16 24.76 41.49
CA ILE A 793 -4.58 24.44 41.36
C ILE A 793 -5.38 25.74 41.22
N ALA A 794 -6.14 25.85 40.13
CA ALA A 794 -7.05 26.97 39.92
C ALA A 794 -8.50 26.52 40.14
N MET A 795 -9.21 27.20 41.05
CA MET A 795 -10.65 27.02 41.25
C MET A 795 -11.38 28.13 40.50
N LEU A 796 -12.36 27.77 39.66
CA LEU A 796 -13.04 28.69 38.75
C LEU A 796 -14.54 28.75 39.06
N ASP A 797 -15.11 29.95 38.96
CA ASP A 797 -16.56 30.17 39.00
C ASP A 797 -17.23 29.92 37.63
N ALA A 798 -18.57 30.01 37.58
CA ALA A 798 -19.36 29.87 36.36
C ALA A 798 -18.97 30.82 35.21
N ASP A 799 -18.39 31.98 35.54
CA ASP A 799 -17.91 32.98 34.58
C ASP A 799 -16.42 32.78 34.23
N ARG A 800 -15.79 31.71 34.75
CA ARG A 800 -14.36 31.34 34.62
C ARG A 800 -13.38 32.31 35.28
N ASN A 801 -13.80 33.06 36.28
CA ASN A 801 -12.88 33.84 37.10
C ASN A 801 -12.21 32.92 38.13
N VAL A 802 -10.92 33.17 38.39
CA VAL A 802 -10.18 32.46 39.45
C VAL A 802 -10.69 32.90 40.81
N ILE A 803 -11.15 31.92 41.61
CA ILE A 803 -11.58 32.10 42.98
C ILE A 803 -10.33 32.05 43.88
N ALA A 804 -10.17 33.03 44.77
CA ALA A 804 -9.07 33.04 45.71
C ALA A 804 -9.22 31.89 46.73
N ALA A 805 -8.20 31.04 46.80
CA ALA A 805 -8.12 29.89 47.70
C ALA A 805 -6.75 29.84 48.37
N HIS A 806 -6.69 29.30 49.58
CA HIS A 806 -5.47 29.23 50.39
C HIS A 806 -5.37 27.89 51.12
N ALA A 807 -4.14 27.40 51.29
CA ALA A 807 -3.81 26.23 52.12
C ALA A 807 -2.69 26.57 53.11
N GLU A 808 -2.49 25.74 54.13
CA GLU A 808 -1.45 25.96 55.14
C GLU A 808 -0.17 25.14 54.88
N GLY A 809 0.95 25.61 55.43
CA GLY A 809 2.23 24.89 55.38
C GLY A 809 2.81 24.78 53.96
N GLU A 810 3.39 23.62 53.64
CA GLU A 810 3.98 23.36 52.31
C GLU A 810 2.93 23.31 51.18
N ALA A 811 1.64 23.15 51.52
CA ALA A 811 0.55 23.13 50.54
C ALA A 811 0.17 24.54 50.03
N GLN A 812 0.77 25.61 50.55
CA GLN A 812 0.64 26.96 49.97
C GLN A 812 1.04 27.01 48.50
N ALA A 813 1.97 26.13 48.09
CA ALA A 813 2.39 25.97 46.70
C ALA A 813 1.29 25.46 45.74
N LEU A 814 0.08 25.20 46.23
CA LEU A 814 -1.06 24.83 45.39
C LEU A 814 -1.89 26.03 44.91
N PHE A 815 -1.59 27.25 45.38
CA PHE A 815 -2.38 28.47 45.11
C PHE A 815 -1.53 29.77 45.02
N ASP A 816 -0.19 29.69 45.01
CA ASP A 816 0.69 30.85 45.17
C ASP A 816 1.12 31.54 43.87
N GLU A 817 0.81 30.96 42.72
CA GLU A 817 1.14 31.44 41.36
C GLU A 817 -0.13 31.59 40.49
N ALA A 818 -1.23 32.07 41.09
CA ALA A 818 -2.53 32.26 40.42
C ALA A 818 -2.48 33.16 39.16
N ASP A 819 -1.46 34.00 39.00
CA ASP A 819 -1.22 34.81 37.80
C ASP A 819 -0.69 33.99 36.60
N ALA A 820 -0.23 32.76 36.82
CA ALA A 820 0.18 31.82 35.78
C ALA A 820 -1.01 31.07 35.13
N VAL A 821 -2.22 31.19 35.68
CA VAL A 821 -3.44 30.54 35.16
C VAL A 821 -3.86 31.22 33.84
N PRO A 822 -3.92 30.48 32.71
CA PRO A 822 -4.27 31.07 31.43
C PRO A 822 -5.78 31.27 31.29
N GLU A 823 -6.18 32.26 30.50
CA GLU A 823 -7.60 32.45 30.14
C GLU A 823 -8.19 31.22 29.42
N ASN A 824 -7.41 30.59 28.53
CA ASN A 824 -7.83 29.46 27.71
C ASN A 824 -6.73 28.38 27.65
N ARG A 825 -7.12 27.10 27.74
CA ARG A 825 -6.19 25.96 27.62
C ARG A 825 -5.88 25.70 26.16
N THR A 826 -4.81 26.33 25.70
CA THR A 826 -4.29 26.19 24.33
C THR A 826 -2.93 25.51 24.33
N TYR A 827 -2.44 25.15 23.13
CA TYR A 827 -1.11 24.55 22.93
C TYR A 827 0.05 25.41 23.48
N MET A 828 -0.23 26.69 23.79
CA MET A 828 0.73 27.62 24.36
C MET A 828 1.12 27.27 25.80
N TYR A 829 0.28 26.56 26.55
CA TYR A 829 0.42 26.38 28.01
C TYR A 829 0.60 24.93 28.45
N GLY A 830 0.98 24.03 27.53
CA GLY A 830 1.17 22.64 27.91
C GLY A 830 1.77 21.74 26.85
N MET A 831 2.18 20.56 27.30
CA MET A 831 2.65 19.47 26.44
C MET A 831 1.51 18.82 25.65
N TYR A 832 1.83 18.43 24.42
CA TYR A 832 0.98 17.61 23.57
C TYR A 832 1.82 16.70 22.69
N PHE A 833 1.21 15.62 22.17
CA PHE A 833 1.88 14.65 21.31
C PHE A 833 3.24 14.19 21.92
N ASP A 834 4.27 13.97 21.11
CA ASP A 834 5.57 13.44 21.53
C ASP A 834 6.40 14.38 22.43
N GLU A 835 5.92 15.59 22.77
CA GLU A 835 6.57 16.45 23.77
C GLU A 835 6.59 15.78 25.15
N LEU A 836 5.54 15.02 25.47
CA LEU A 836 5.39 14.31 26.74
C LEU A 836 6.49 13.26 26.98
N TYR A 837 7.16 12.80 25.92
CA TYR A 837 8.28 11.88 26.01
C TYR A 837 9.61 12.64 26.03
N HIS A 838 9.84 13.49 25.04
CA HIS A 838 11.16 14.08 24.80
C HIS A 838 11.46 15.26 25.71
N ALA A 839 10.50 16.17 25.94
CA ALA A 839 10.68 17.31 26.83
C ALA A 839 10.71 16.88 28.29
N ARG A 840 9.87 15.91 28.68
CA ARG A 840 9.95 15.22 29.97
C ARG A 840 11.34 14.65 30.21
N THR A 841 11.83 13.83 29.29
CA THR A 841 13.16 13.19 29.47
C THR A 841 14.29 14.22 29.47
N ALA A 842 14.13 15.33 28.75
CA ALA A 842 15.07 16.44 28.83
C ALA A 842 15.08 17.12 30.21
N TYR A 843 13.91 17.30 30.84
CA TYR A 843 13.82 17.75 32.23
C TYR A 843 14.45 16.75 33.20
N GLU A 844 14.19 15.46 33.04
CA GLU A 844 14.78 14.40 33.86
C GLU A 844 16.32 14.38 33.74
N HIS A 845 16.86 14.53 32.53
CA HIS A 845 18.29 14.68 32.31
C HIS A 845 18.89 15.89 33.04
N LEU A 846 18.18 17.02 33.07
CA LEU A 846 18.64 18.25 33.73
C LEU A 846 18.75 18.06 35.25
N HIS A 847 17.82 17.29 35.83
CA HIS A 847 17.70 17.08 37.27
C HIS A 847 18.35 15.79 37.77
N GLY A 848 18.97 15.01 36.88
CA GLY A 848 19.57 13.73 37.25
C GLY A 848 18.55 12.64 37.58
N ILE A 849 17.31 12.76 37.11
CA ILE A 849 16.25 11.77 37.33
C ILE A 849 16.39 10.64 36.30
N LYS A 850 15.93 9.44 36.65
CA LYS A 850 15.88 8.30 35.73
C LYS A 850 15.11 8.65 34.45
N PRO A 851 15.71 8.51 33.24
CA PRO A 851 15.04 8.80 31.98
C PRO A 851 13.81 7.91 31.73
N TYR A 852 12.66 8.52 31.46
CA TYR A 852 11.42 7.86 31.09
C TYR A 852 11.47 7.32 29.65
N GLU A 853 11.84 8.17 28.68
CA GLU A 853 11.98 7.78 27.28
C GLU A 853 13.41 7.30 27.00
N ASN A 854 13.56 6.03 26.61
CA ASN A 854 14.83 5.43 26.22
C ASN A 854 14.78 4.64 24.91
N SER A 855 13.73 4.79 24.09
CA SER A 855 13.62 4.17 22.75
C SER A 855 14.42 4.93 21.68
N HIS A 856 15.00 6.08 22.02
CA HIS A 856 15.83 6.89 21.13
C HIS A 856 17.17 7.37 21.74
N PRO A 857 18.20 7.58 20.88
CA PRO A 857 19.47 8.14 21.31
C PRO A 857 19.34 9.51 22.04
N PRO A 858 20.21 9.85 23.00
CA PRO A 858 19.97 10.97 23.90
C PRO A 858 20.18 12.38 23.32
N LEU A 859 20.98 12.55 22.27
CA LEU A 859 21.51 13.88 21.91
C LEU A 859 20.40 14.87 21.53
N GLY A 860 19.33 14.40 20.88
CA GLY A 860 18.17 15.24 20.57
C GLY A 860 17.51 15.80 21.84
N LYS A 861 17.38 14.98 22.88
CA LYS A 861 16.83 15.37 24.19
C LYS A 861 17.78 16.30 24.94
N ILE A 862 19.09 16.14 24.78
CA ILE A 862 20.09 17.06 25.34
C ILE A 862 19.95 18.46 24.72
N PHE A 863 19.63 18.59 23.43
CA PHE A 863 19.34 19.90 22.85
C PHE A 863 18.08 20.53 23.44
N ILE A 864 17.02 19.75 23.65
CA ILE A 864 15.80 20.21 24.33
C ILE A 864 16.12 20.65 25.78
N MET A 865 16.96 19.87 26.48
CA MET A 865 17.41 20.14 27.85
C MET A 865 18.12 21.49 27.95
N ILE A 866 18.92 21.88 26.95
CA ILE A 866 19.56 23.22 26.92
C ILE A 866 18.50 24.33 26.87
N GLY A 867 17.39 24.12 26.16
CA GLY A 867 16.29 25.08 26.12
C GLY A 867 15.62 25.23 27.48
N ILE A 868 15.28 24.11 28.11
CA ILE A 868 14.68 24.07 29.45
C ILE A 868 15.63 24.73 30.48
N ALA A 869 16.93 24.41 30.43
CA ALA A 869 17.91 24.96 31.37
C ALA A 869 18.09 26.49 31.27
N VAL A 870 17.83 27.08 30.10
CA VAL A 870 18.01 28.53 29.87
C VAL A 870 16.70 29.31 30.10
N PHE A 871 15.56 28.73 29.73
CA PHE A 871 14.28 29.43 29.68
C PHE A 871 13.22 28.89 30.65
N GLY A 872 13.53 27.85 31.43
CA GLY A 872 12.61 27.21 32.37
C GLY A 872 11.81 26.06 31.76
N MET A 873 11.13 25.29 32.62
CA MET A 873 10.25 24.18 32.23
C MET A 873 8.88 24.72 31.79
N ASN A 874 8.85 25.40 30.65
CA ASN A 874 7.64 25.94 30.01
C ASN A 874 7.64 25.69 28.49
N ALA A 875 6.48 25.89 27.86
CA ALA A 875 6.25 25.61 26.44
C ALA A 875 7.27 26.26 25.51
N PHE A 876 7.69 27.49 25.80
CA PHE A 876 8.74 28.14 25.03
C PHE A 876 10.10 27.45 25.23
N GLY A 877 10.48 27.16 26.47
CA GLY A 877 11.77 26.60 26.84
C GLY A 877 12.08 25.26 26.18
N TRP A 878 11.11 24.32 26.15
CA TRP A 878 11.35 23.03 25.49
C TRP A 878 11.27 23.08 23.95
N ARG A 879 10.60 24.08 23.35
CA ARG A 879 10.44 24.20 21.88
C ARG A 879 11.52 25.05 21.19
N VAL A 880 12.10 26.03 21.87
CA VAL A 880 12.96 27.06 21.24
C VAL A 880 14.19 26.50 20.55
N VAL A 881 14.87 25.50 21.12
CA VAL A 881 16.10 24.95 20.53
C VAL A 881 15.79 24.21 19.23
N GLY A 882 14.70 23.45 19.19
CA GLY A 882 14.21 22.82 17.96
C GLY A 882 13.90 23.86 16.87
N ALA A 883 13.21 24.93 17.25
CA ALA A 883 12.86 26.01 16.32
C ALA A 883 14.11 26.71 15.75
N LEU A 884 15.14 26.95 16.58
CA LEU A 884 16.41 27.53 16.15
C LEU A 884 17.17 26.62 15.17
N PHE A 885 17.15 25.30 15.38
CA PHE A 885 17.69 24.35 14.41
C PHE A 885 16.91 24.39 13.11
N GLY A 886 15.57 24.45 13.17
CA GLY A 886 14.70 24.65 12.02
C GLY A 886 15.03 25.91 11.21
N ILE A 887 15.22 27.04 11.89
CA ILE A 887 15.67 28.31 11.30
C ILE A 887 17.06 28.14 10.68
N GLY A 888 17.98 27.45 11.35
CA GLY A 888 19.32 27.14 10.87
C GLY A 888 19.35 26.27 9.61
N MET A 889 18.36 25.42 9.38
CA MET A 889 18.26 24.63 8.16
C MET A 889 18.08 25.50 6.91
N VAL A 890 17.40 26.65 7.00
CA VAL A 890 17.13 27.55 5.86
C VAL A 890 18.41 28.07 5.19
N PRO A 891 19.36 28.70 5.91
CA PRO A 891 20.62 29.14 5.31
C PRO A 891 21.51 27.97 4.86
N ILE A 892 21.44 26.80 5.53
CA ILE A 892 22.18 25.59 5.12
C ILE A 892 21.62 25.06 3.80
N MET A 893 20.29 25.00 3.67
CA MET A 893 19.60 24.57 2.45
C MET A 893 19.93 25.52 1.29
N TYR A 894 19.95 26.83 1.54
CA TYR A 894 20.43 27.81 0.56
C TYR A 894 21.88 27.55 0.17
N ALA A 895 22.77 27.35 1.14
CA ALA A 895 24.18 27.07 0.90
C ALA A 895 24.35 25.80 0.05
N PHE A 896 23.57 24.76 0.31
CA PHE A 896 23.61 23.50 -0.41
C PHE A 896 23.14 23.68 -1.85
N ALA A 897 21.96 24.29 -2.05
CA ALA A 897 21.44 24.61 -3.37
C ALA A 897 22.38 25.54 -4.14
N LYS A 898 23.00 26.54 -3.49
CA LYS A 898 24.00 27.42 -4.11
C LYS A 898 25.23 26.64 -4.56
N ARG A 899 25.70 25.68 -3.78
CA ARG A 899 26.84 24.82 -4.13
C ARG A 899 26.50 23.87 -5.29
N LEU A 900 25.29 23.32 -5.31
CA LEU A 900 24.81 22.42 -6.37
C LEU A 900 24.58 23.17 -7.68
N PHE A 901 23.91 24.31 -7.64
CA PHE A 901 23.37 24.99 -8.82
C PHE A 901 24.19 26.19 -9.28
N LYS A 902 25.05 26.74 -8.41
CA LYS A 902 25.88 27.93 -8.65
C LYS A 902 25.08 29.20 -9.02
N LYS A 903 23.76 29.21 -8.81
CA LYS A 903 22.85 30.31 -9.17
C LYS A 903 22.00 30.74 -7.97
N SER A 904 21.99 32.04 -7.69
CA SER A 904 21.33 32.64 -6.50
C SER A 904 19.82 32.44 -6.48
N GLU A 905 19.15 32.57 -7.63
CA GLU A 905 17.68 32.46 -7.72
C GLU A 905 17.18 31.06 -7.38
N TYR A 906 17.90 30.02 -7.81
CA TYR A 906 17.54 28.63 -7.49
C TYR A 906 17.92 28.23 -6.07
N ALA A 907 18.96 28.86 -5.50
CA ALA A 907 19.26 28.72 -4.08
C ALA A 907 18.16 29.34 -3.21
N LEU A 908 17.67 30.53 -3.59
CA LEU A 908 16.51 31.16 -2.96
C LEU A 908 15.25 30.31 -3.13
N LEU A 909 15.00 29.78 -4.32
CA LEU A 909 13.87 28.90 -4.57
C LEU A 909 13.90 27.66 -3.67
N ALA A 910 15.02 26.94 -3.61
CA ALA A 910 15.13 25.72 -2.82
C ALA A 910 14.96 26.00 -1.32
N ALA A 911 15.62 27.04 -0.79
CA ALA A 911 15.50 27.41 0.61
C ALA A 911 14.11 27.97 0.95
N GLY A 912 13.49 28.73 0.05
CA GLY A 912 12.15 29.29 0.22
C GLY A 912 11.07 28.21 0.21
N LEU A 913 11.12 27.27 -0.73
CA LEU A 913 10.20 26.12 -0.74
C LEU A 913 10.32 25.28 0.52
N PHE A 914 11.53 25.13 1.06
CA PHE A 914 11.75 24.41 2.31
C PHE A 914 11.23 25.19 3.53
N ALA A 915 11.54 26.49 3.62
CA ALA A 915 11.07 27.36 4.71
C ALA A 915 9.53 27.46 4.78
N PHE A 916 8.83 27.40 3.65
CA PHE A 916 7.36 27.44 3.60
C PHE A 916 6.74 26.06 3.37
N ASP A 917 7.48 24.98 3.64
CA ASP A 917 6.91 23.63 3.71
C ASP A 917 6.24 23.42 5.08
N PHE A 918 5.05 22.81 5.07
CA PHE A 918 4.25 22.66 6.29
C PHE A 918 4.93 21.71 7.28
N MET A 919 5.52 20.61 6.78
CA MET A 919 6.21 19.64 7.62
C MET A 919 7.44 20.26 8.28
N HIS A 920 8.25 21.01 7.53
CA HIS A 920 9.40 21.74 8.09
C HIS A 920 8.95 22.71 9.20
N TYR A 921 7.90 23.48 8.95
CA TYR A 921 7.39 24.43 9.94
C TYR A 921 6.84 23.76 11.20
N THR A 922 5.88 22.83 11.06
CA THR A 922 5.23 22.18 12.20
C THR A 922 6.23 21.38 13.03
N GLN A 923 7.06 20.53 12.38
CA GLN A 923 7.96 19.64 13.12
C GLN A 923 9.14 20.33 13.78
N THR A 924 9.52 21.54 13.34
CA THR A 924 10.59 22.28 14.00
C THR A 924 10.11 23.08 15.20
N ARG A 925 8.79 23.26 15.38
CA ARG A 925 8.20 24.06 16.46
C ARG A 925 7.69 23.25 17.65
N ILE A 926 7.74 21.93 17.56
CA ILE A 926 7.39 20.99 18.63
C ILE A 926 8.66 20.40 19.23
N ALA A 927 8.68 20.08 20.52
CA ALA A 927 9.82 19.48 21.20
C ALA A 927 10.00 17.98 20.84
N THR A 928 10.33 17.69 19.59
CA THR A 928 10.66 16.34 19.09
C THR A 928 12.12 16.24 18.65
N ILE A 929 12.63 15.02 18.55
CA ILE A 929 14.03 14.79 18.18
C ILE A 929 14.28 14.78 16.66
N ASP A 930 13.22 14.77 15.84
CA ASP A 930 13.29 14.69 14.38
C ASP A 930 14.03 15.86 13.73
N VAL A 931 13.81 17.07 14.27
CA VAL A 931 14.43 18.30 13.76
C VAL A 931 15.96 18.23 13.77
N TYR A 932 16.55 17.62 14.80
CA TYR A 932 18.01 17.52 14.92
C TYR A 932 18.59 16.55 13.90
N GLY A 933 17.94 15.39 13.70
CA GLY A 933 18.35 14.43 12.68
C GLY A 933 18.35 15.04 11.29
N VAL A 934 17.23 15.66 10.87
CA VAL A 934 17.13 16.29 9.54
C VAL A 934 18.17 17.39 9.35
N PHE A 935 18.48 18.17 10.39
CA PHE A 935 19.49 19.22 10.35
C PHE A 935 20.87 18.64 9.99
N PHE A 936 21.25 17.55 10.66
CA PHE A 936 22.52 16.88 10.42
C PHE A 936 22.57 16.12 9.10
N ILE A 937 21.46 15.52 8.64
CA ILE A 937 21.36 14.90 7.31
C ILE A 937 21.69 15.91 6.20
N ILE A 938 21.15 17.13 6.25
CA ILE A 938 21.44 18.16 5.23
C ILE A 938 22.96 18.47 5.21
N LEU A 939 23.59 18.59 6.37
CA LEU A 939 25.03 18.87 6.49
C LEU A 939 25.89 17.67 6.04
N MET A 940 25.51 16.46 6.40
CA MET A 940 26.14 15.21 5.95
C MET A 940 26.25 15.17 4.43
N TYR A 941 25.13 15.38 3.73
CA TYR A 941 25.08 15.36 2.27
C TYR A 941 25.71 16.60 1.62
N TYR A 942 25.66 17.76 2.27
CA TYR A 942 26.38 18.95 1.83
C TYR A 942 27.89 18.71 1.73
N TYR A 943 28.50 18.19 2.79
CA TYR A 943 29.95 17.93 2.82
C TYR A 943 30.33 16.68 2.01
N MET A 944 29.47 15.66 1.96
CA MET A 944 29.70 14.51 1.08
C MET A 944 29.65 14.90 -0.39
N TYR A 945 28.75 15.81 -0.81
CA TYR A 945 28.78 16.38 -2.16
C TYR A 945 30.10 17.10 -2.44
N GLN A 946 30.59 17.88 -1.46
CA GLN A 946 31.89 18.55 -1.59
C GLN A 946 33.01 17.53 -1.81
N TYR A 947 33.09 16.46 -1.01
CA TYR A 947 34.05 15.38 -1.23
C TYR A 947 33.89 14.70 -2.60
N TYR A 948 32.65 14.40 -2.99
CA TYR A 948 32.34 13.72 -4.24
C TYR A 948 32.74 14.56 -5.47
N CYS A 949 32.67 15.88 -5.35
CA CYS A 949 33.16 16.82 -6.35
C CYS A 949 34.68 16.81 -6.48
N MET A 950 35.43 16.58 -5.40
CA MET A 950 36.89 16.59 -5.40
C MET A 950 37.51 15.31 -5.98
N ASN A 951 38.81 15.37 -6.24
CA ASN A 951 39.63 14.28 -6.71
C ASN A 951 41.01 14.32 -6.01
N PHE A 952 41.38 13.26 -5.29
CA PHE A 952 42.67 13.25 -4.59
C PHE A 952 43.90 13.26 -5.51
N TYR A 953 43.75 13.07 -6.83
CA TYR A 953 44.85 13.20 -7.80
C TYR A 953 45.14 14.67 -8.12
N SER A 954 44.11 15.51 -8.25
CA SER A 954 44.26 16.93 -8.62
C SER A 954 44.13 17.89 -7.44
N ASP A 955 43.23 17.62 -6.49
CA ASP A 955 43.04 18.46 -5.29
C ASP A 955 44.03 18.12 -4.16
N GLY A 956 44.53 16.88 -4.15
CA GLY A 956 45.40 16.33 -3.11
C GLY A 956 44.64 15.75 -1.92
N LEU A 957 45.15 14.62 -1.39
CA LEU A 957 44.51 13.83 -0.33
C LEU A 957 44.14 14.64 0.92
N LYS A 958 45.03 15.50 1.42
CA LYS A 958 44.77 16.29 2.65
C LYS A 958 43.52 17.16 2.52
N LYS A 959 43.30 17.76 1.35
CA LYS A 959 42.13 18.62 1.10
C LYS A 959 40.84 17.80 1.02
N THR A 960 40.89 16.59 0.46
CA THR A 960 39.72 15.71 0.36
C THR A 960 39.28 15.12 1.70
N LEU A 961 40.20 14.98 2.67
CA LEU A 961 39.88 14.48 4.01
C LEU A 961 39.03 15.45 4.84
N LYS A 962 39.15 16.77 4.64
CA LYS A 962 38.38 17.77 5.39
C LYS A 962 36.85 17.63 5.24
N PRO A 963 36.28 17.59 4.02
CA PRO A 963 34.84 17.38 3.87
C PRO A 963 34.40 15.98 4.32
N LEU A 964 35.24 14.94 4.21
CA LEU A 964 34.94 13.63 4.78
C LEU A 964 34.84 13.66 6.30
N PHE A 965 35.78 14.33 6.97
CA PHE A 965 35.75 14.54 8.41
C PHE A 965 34.46 15.26 8.83
N LEU A 966 34.10 16.36 8.17
CA LEU A 966 32.88 17.11 8.49
C LEU A 966 31.62 16.27 8.27
N ALA A 967 31.54 15.53 7.17
CA ALA A 967 30.42 14.62 6.93
C ALA A 967 30.35 13.50 7.99
N GLY A 968 31.48 12.96 8.44
CA GLY A 968 31.54 11.98 9.53
C GLY A 968 31.19 12.54 10.91
N LEU A 969 31.60 13.78 11.19
CA LEU A 969 31.25 14.50 12.41
C LEU A 969 29.72 14.71 12.51
N PHE A 970 29.10 15.23 11.44
CA PHE A 970 27.65 15.41 11.42
C PHE A 970 26.89 14.09 11.38
N PHE A 971 27.45 13.02 10.78
CA PHE A 971 26.91 11.67 10.92
C PHE A 971 26.90 11.20 12.38
N GLY A 972 27.97 11.43 13.13
CA GLY A 972 28.02 11.08 14.55
C GLY A 972 27.00 11.85 15.40
N LEU A 973 26.87 13.15 15.17
CA LEU A 973 25.86 13.99 15.82
C LEU A 973 24.43 13.53 15.45
N GLY A 974 24.16 13.32 14.17
CA GLY A 974 22.88 12.81 13.68
C GLY A 974 22.49 11.47 14.28
N ALA A 975 23.38 10.47 14.19
CA ALA A 975 23.14 9.14 14.73
C ALA A 975 22.89 9.15 16.24
N ALA A 976 23.56 10.04 16.97
CA ALA A 976 23.37 10.23 18.41
C ALA A 976 22.07 10.97 18.76
N SER A 977 21.40 11.59 17.79
CA SER A 977 20.07 12.21 17.92
C SER A 977 18.94 11.25 17.51
N LYS A 978 19.03 10.60 16.34
CA LYS A 978 18.02 9.64 15.84
C LYS A 978 18.64 8.65 14.86
N TRP A 979 18.21 7.39 14.89
CA TRP A 979 18.76 6.34 14.02
C TRP A 979 18.43 6.49 12.52
N ILE A 980 17.55 7.41 12.15
CA ILE A 980 17.31 7.73 10.72
C ILE A 980 18.60 8.21 10.03
N ASP A 981 19.50 8.88 10.76
CA ASP A 981 20.83 9.28 10.28
C ASP A 981 21.76 8.10 9.97
N ILE A 982 21.48 6.90 10.50
CA ILE A 982 22.19 5.67 10.10
C ILE A 982 21.83 5.31 8.66
N TYR A 983 20.58 5.50 8.25
CA TYR A 983 20.15 5.32 6.87
C TYR A 983 20.85 6.33 5.95
N ALA A 984 20.90 7.59 6.36
CA ALA A 984 21.68 8.63 5.69
C ALA A 984 23.16 8.23 5.53
N GLY A 985 23.76 7.65 6.59
CA GLY A 985 25.12 7.12 6.61
C GLY A 985 25.37 6.02 5.57
N VAL A 986 24.39 5.14 5.30
CA VAL A 986 24.48 4.16 4.21
C VAL A 986 24.59 4.87 2.85
N GLY A 987 23.81 5.92 2.63
CA GLY A 987 23.91 6.74 1.42
C GLY A 987 25.28 7.42 1.27
N LEU A 988 25.85 7.92 2.37
CA LEU A 988 27.22 8.44 2.39
C LEU A 988 28.24 7.37 1.99
N ALA A 989 28.13 6.15 2.50
CA ALA A 989 29.01 5.04 2.14
C ALA A 989 28.93 4.69 0.64
N VAL A 990 27.72 4.65 0.08
CA VAL A 990 27.51 4.44 -1.37
C VAL A 990 28.23 5.51 -2.18
N LEU A 991 28.08 6.79 -1.81
CA LEU A 991 28.75 7.91 -2.49
C LEU A 991 30.28 7.86 -2.36
N LEU A 992 30.80 7.48 -1.19
CA LEU A 992 32.22 7.27 -0.95
C LEU A 992 32.79 6.20 -1.90
N PHE A 993 32.18 5.02 -1.93
CA PHE A 993 32.63 3.93 -2.80
C PHE A 993 32.47 4.27 -4.28
N MET A 994 31.41 4.97 -4.67
CA MET A 994 31.27 5.47 -6.04
C MET A 994 32.38 6.43 -6.43
N SER A 995 32.80 7.32 -5.51
CA SER A 995 33.95 8.20 -5.69
C SER A 995 35.23 7.39 -5.93
N LEU A 996 35.51 6.41 -5.06
CA LEU A 996 36.70 5.56 -5.16
C LEU A 996 36.71 4.70 -6.43
N ILE A 997 35.57 4.16 -6.85
CA ILE A 997 35.43 3.45 -8.14
C ILE A 997 35.74 4.38 -9.31
N ARG A 998 35.32 5.66 -9.25
CA ARG A 998 35.67 6.65 -10.26
C ARG A 998 37.16 6.95 -10.27
N ARG A 999 37.80 7.11 -9.10
CA ARG A 999 39.26 7.26 -8.98
C ARG A 999 40.02 6.05 -9.53
N TYR A 1000 39.49 4.84 -9.31
CA TYR A 1000 40.07 3.62 -9.86
C TYR A 1000 39.99 3.58 -11.38
N LYS A 1001 38.85 3.98 -11.97
CA LYS A 1001 38.70 4.08 -13.43
C LYS A 1001 39.68 5.10 -14.04
N GLU A 1002 39.85 6.24 -13.40
CA GLU A 1002 40.84 7.25 -13.81
C GLU A 1002 42.27 6.70 -13.73
N TYR A 1003 42.63 5.98 -12.66
CA TYR A 1003 43.90 5.28 -12.56
C TYR A 1003 44.10 4.25 -13.67
N MET A 1004 43.10 3.39 -13.94
CA MET A 1004 43.19 2.38 -14.99
C MET A 1004 43.36 2.99 -16.38
N ALA A 1005 42.70 4.11 -16.66
CA ALA A 1005 42.78 4.79 -17.95
C ALA A 1005 44.12 5.51 -18.14
N LEU A 1006 44.67 6.11 -17.07
CA LEU A 1006 45.81 7.03 -17.18
C LEU A 1006 47.15 6.44 -16.70
N ARG A 1007 47.18 5.24 -16.09
CA ARG A 1007 48.42 4.61 -15.60
C ARG A 1007 49.48 4.36 -16.69
N ASN A 1008 49.03 4.21 -17.94
CA ASN A 1008 49.87 4.00 -19.11
C ASN A 1008 49.86 5.24 -20.05
N SER A 1009 49.46 6.41 -19.55
CA SER A 1009 49.51 7.66 -20.34
C SER A 1009 50.94 7.96 -20.80
N GLU A 1010 51.11 8.56 -21.98
CA GLU A 1010 52.43 8.98 -22.47
C GLU A 1010 53.03 10.12 -21.61
N ASP A 1011 52.18 10.93 -20.97
CA ASP A 1011 52.56 12.03 -20.08
C ASP A 1011 53.03 11.52 -18.70
N GLU A 1012 54.29 11.77 -18.37
CA GLU A 1012 54.91 11.38 -17.10
C GLU A 1012 54.26 12.04 -15.88
N ALA A 1013 53.85 13.30 -15.98
CA ALA A 1013 53.20 14.03 -14.88
C ALA A 1013 51.84 13.40 -14.54
N VAL A 1014 51.09 12.98 -15.56
CA VAL A 1014 49.80 12.29 -15.41
C VAL A 1014 50.01 10.91 -14.76
N ARG A 1015 51.00 10.13 -15.22
CA ARG A 1015 51.34 8.83 -14.61
C ARG A 1015 51.72 8.99 -13.14
N ALA A 1016 52.59 9.95 -12.82
CA ALA A 1016 53.03 10.22 -11.45
C ALA A 1016 51.86 10.64 -10.54
N ALA A 1017 50.92 11.43 -11.05
CA ALA A 1017 49.74 11.85 -10.31
C ALA A 1017 48.79 10.70 -9.93
N VAL A 1018 48.63 9.68 -10.80
CA VAL A 1018 47.73 8.54 -10.53
C VAL A 1018 48.40 7.35 -9.84
N ALA A 1019 49.73 7.24 -9.90
CA ALA A 1019 50.52 6.18 -9.27
C ALA A 1019 50.19 5.89 -7.79
N PRO A 1020 49.95 6.89 -6.90
CA PRO A 1020 49.65 6.63 -5.49
C PRO A 1020 48.21 6.18 -5.21
N PHE A 1021 47.42 5.77 -6.21
CA PHE A 1021 46.01 5.38 -6.04
C PHE A 1021 45.76 4.46 -4.83
N TRP A 1022 46.47 3.33 -4.75
CA TRP A 1022 46.28 2.36 -3.67
C TRP A 1022 46.63 2.94 -2.30
N LYS A 1023 47.76 3.66 -2.22
CA LYS A 1023 48.19 4.35 -1.00
C LYS A 1023 47.15 5.39 -0.54
N ASN A 1024 46.63 6.21 -1.45
CA ASN A 1024 45.65 7.24 -1.14
C ASN A 1024 44.29 6.65 -0.79
N THR A 1025 43.89 5.57 -1.46
CA THR A 1025 42.64 4.83 -1.16
C THR A 1025 42.70 4.20 0.23
N ILE A 1026 43.77 3.48 0.56
CA ILE A 1026 43.96 2.89 1.90
C ILE A 1026 43.96 3.98 2.97
N LYS A 1027 44.71 5.07 2.77
CA LYS A 1027 44.70 6.20 3.71
C LYS A 1027 43.31 6.81 3.87
N THR A 1028 42.55 6.95 2.79
CA THR A 1028 41.18 7.47 2.84
C THR A 1028 40.29 6.53 3.67
N LEU A 1029 40.36 5.22 3.45
CA LEU A 1029 39.59 4.23 4.19
C LEU A 1029 39.97 4.19 5.68
N LEU A 1030 41.27 4.25 6.01
CA LEU A 1030 41.74 4.32 7.40
C LEU A 1030 41.23 5.58 8.11
N TRP A 1031 41.26 6.74 7.44
CA TRP A 1031 40.66 7.95 7.98
C TRP A 1031 39.14 7.86 8.07
N CYS A 1032 38.48 7.15 7.16
CA CYS A 1032 37.05 6.89 7.27
C CYS A 1032 36.71 6.02 8.50
N CYS A 1033 37.56 5.07 8.91
CA CYS A 1033 37.38 4.36 10.18
C CYS A 1033 37.41 5.34 11.37
N VAL A 1034 38.25 6.38 11.33
CA VAL A 1034 38.24 7.42 12.36
C VAL A 1034 36.97 8.28 12.27
N PHE A 1035 36.66 8.80 11.07
CA PHE A 1035 35.60 9.80 10.89
C PHE A 1035 34.18 9.24 10.96
N TYR A 1036 33.98 7.97 10.59
CA TYR A 1036 32.65 7.35 10.50
C TYR A 1036 32.44 6.19 11.48
N ILE A 1037 33.44 5.86 12.31
CA ILE A 1037 33.30 4.86 13.38
C ILE A 1037 33.79 5.45 14.70
N ALA A 1038 35.08 5.75 14.85
CA ALA A 1038 35.64 6.16 16.14
C ALA A 1038 35.01 7.46 16.67
N ILE A 1039 34.93 8.51 15.84
CA ILE A 1039 34.32 9.79 16.23
C ILE A 1039 32.81 9.64 16.50
N PRO A 1040 32.00 9.04 15.61
CA PRO A 1040 30.59 8.77 15.89
C PRO A 1040 30.37 7.98 17.18
N VAL A 1041 31.14 6.91 17.44
CA VAL A 1041 31.03 6.14 18.68
C VAL A 1041 31.36 7.00 19.90
N ALA A 1042 32.40 7.84 19.84
CA ALA A 1042 32.74 8.74 20.92
C ALA A 1042 31.62 9.77 21.20
N ILE A 1043 31.03 10.36 20.15
CA ILE A 1043 29.89 11.30 20.27
C ILE A 1043 28.67 10.58 20.84
N TYR A 1044 28.37 9.39 20.32
CA TYR A 1044 27.23 8.60 20.73
C TYR A 1044 27.34 8.15 22.18
N LEU A 1045 28.53 7.75 22.65
CA LEU A 1045 28.75 7.43 24.06
C LEU A 1045 28.68 8.70 24.94
N ALA A 1046 29.25 9.82 24.47
CA ALA A 1046 29.20 11.08 25.19
C ALA A 1046 27.77 11.63 25.35
N SER A 1047 26.85 11.33 24.44
CA SER A 1047 25.45 11.72 24.60
C SER A 1047 24.75 10.96 25.74
N TYR A 1048 25.28 9.83 26.23
CA TYR A 1048 24.74 9.13 27.39
C TYR A 1048 25.21 9.69 28.74
N ILE A 1049 26.00 10.77 28.78
CA ILE A 1049 26.43 11.39 30.05
C ILE A 1049 25.26 11.66 31.01
N PRO A 1050 24.10 12.20 30.58
CA PRO A 1050 22.95 12.37 31.50
C PRO A 1050 22.42 11.07 32.09
N TYR A 1051 22.47 9.96 31.35
CA TYR A 1051 22.08 8.64 31.86
C TYR A 1051 23.07 8.16 32.93
N VAL A 1052 24.38 8.36 32.71
CA VAL A 1052 25.43 8.04 33.69
C VAL A 1052 25.25 8.85 34.98
N LEU A 1053 24.87 10.12 34.84
CA LEU A 1053 24.68 11.05 35.96
C LEU A 1053 23.30 10.92 36.65
N SER A 1054 22.36 10.18 36.05
CA SER A 1054 21.04 9.96 36.64
C SER A 1054 21.07 9.08 37.89
N GLU A 1055 20.03 9.15 38.73
CA GLU A 1055 19.82 8.34 39.92
C GLU A 1055 19.98 6.82 39.70
N SER A 1056 19.69 6.34 38.50
CA SER A 1056 19.82 4.92 38.14
C SER A 1056 21.24 4.50 37.72
N HIS A 1057 22.16 5.45 37.54
CA HIS A 1057 23.56 5.27 37.16
C HIS A 1057 23.82 4.18 36.10
N TYR A 1058 23.84 4.57 34.83
CA TYR A 1058 24.16 3.65 33.73
C TYR A 1058 25.66 3.52 33.53
N ASP A 1059 26.20 2.30 33.58
CA ASP A 1059 27.56 1.98 33.14
C ASP A 1059 27.57 1.60 31.63
N LEU A 1060 28.73 1.14 31.12
CA LEU A 1060 28.82 0.72 29.71
C LEU A 1060 27.91 -0.47 29.38
N GLU A 1061 27.68 -1.38 30.33
CA GLU A 1061 26.76 -2.50 30.16
C GLU A 1061 25.32 -2.02 30.09
N GLY A 1062 24.93 -1.07 30.96
CA GLY A 1062 23.64 -0.39 30.94
C GLY A 1062 23.39 0.34 29.62
N ILE A 1063 24.36 1.12 29.13
CA ILE A 1063 24.25 1.82 27.83
C ILE A 1063 24.07 0.82 26.68
N TRP A 1064 24.80 -0.30 26.71
CA TRP A 1064 24.64 -1.38 25.74
C TRP A 1064 23.27 -2.06 25.85
N GLY A 1065 22.77 -2.26 27.08
CA GLY A 1065 21.41 -2.73 27.36
C GLY A 1065 20.35 -1.84 26.74
N VAL A 1066 20.49 -0.52 26.82
CA VAL A 1066 19.59 0.44 26.15
C VAL A 1066 19.63 0.27 24.63
N GLN A 1067 20.77 -0.05 24.01
CA GLN A 1067 20.83 -0.32 22.56
C GLN A 1067 20.04 -1.58 22.18
N LYS A 1068 20.18 -2.65 22.98
CA LYS A 1068 19.40 -3.88 22.77
C LYS A 1068 17.91 -3.61 22.92
N PHE A 1069 17.52 -2.87 23.95
CA PHE A 1069 16.15 -2.44 24.17
C PHE A 1069 15.60 -1.65 22.98
N MET A 1070 16.32 -0.64 22.50
CA MET A 1070 15.89 0.15 21.33
C MET A 1070 15.69 -0.75 20.10
N LEU A 1071 16.63 -1.66 19.83
CA LEU A 1071 16.52 -2.58 18.70
C LEU A 1071 15.33 -3.54 18.84
N SER A 1072 15.10 -4.10 20.03
CA SER A 1072 13.96 -4.99 20.30
C SER A 1072 12.63 -4.24 20.28
N TYR A 1073 12.59 -3.02 20.81
CA TYR A 1073 11.41 -2.16 20.81
C TYR A 1073 11.01 -1.82 19.37
N HIS A 1074 11.92 -1.25 18.57
CA HIS A 1074 11.61 -0.89 17.17
C HIS A 1074 11.40 -2.10 16.26
N GLY A 1075 11.97 -3.26 16.57
CA GLY A 1075 11.78 -4.51 15.82
C GLY A 1075 10.52 -5.30 16.21
N GLY A 1076 10.04 -5.14 17.45
CA GLY A 1076 8.93 -5.90 18.04
C GLY A 1076 7.66 -5.09 18.30
N LEU A 1077 7.65 -3.77 18.07
CA LEU A 1077 6.48 -2.92 18.28
C LEU A 1077 5.34 -3.32 17.33
N LYS A 1078 4.33 -4.01 17.90
CA LYS A 1078 3.02 -4.24 17.31
C LYS A 1078 2.02 -3.36 18.05
N ALA A 1079 1.66 -2.25 17.43
CA ALA A 1079 0.67 -1.32 17.95
C ALA A 1079 -0.08 -0.73 16.77
N THR A 1080 -1.38 -0.50 16.94
CA THR A 1080 -2.22 0.28 16.04
C THR A 1080 -2.32 1.70 16.59
N HIS A 1081 -2.46 2.68 15.70
CA HIS A 1081 -2.65 4.07 16.11
C HIS A 1081 -3.55 4.78 15.10
N PRO A 1082 -4.57 5.54 15.54
CA PRO A 1082 -5.54 6.18 14.62
C PRO A 1082 -4.92 7.06 13.55
N TYR A 1083 -3.73 7.60 13.79
CA TYR A 1083 -3.02 8.48 12.84
C TYR A 1083 -1.84 7.81 12.12
N GLN A 1084 -1.71 6.48 12.20
CA GLN A 1084 -0.65 5.77 11.49
C GLN A 1084 -0.83 5.87 9.97
N SER A 1085 0.28 6.01 9.27
CA SER A 1085 0.32 6.13 7.82
C SER A 1085 1.55 5.41 7.25
N PRO A 1086 1.37 4.42 6.36
CA PRO A 1086 2.49 3.73 5.74
C PRO A 1086 3.26 4.61 4.75
N TRP A 1087 4.52 4.23 4.50
CA TRP A 1087 5.51 4.95 3.68
C TRP A 1087 5.01 5.50 2.34
N TRP A 1088 4.12 4.76 1.66
CA TRP A 1088 3.63 5.11 0.33
C TRP A 1088 2.56 6.21 0.35
N GLN A 1089 1.89 6.43 1.49
CA GLN A 1089 0.90 7.50 1.65
C GLN A 1089 1.56 8.88 1.76
N TRP A 1090 2.80 8.95 2.25
CA TRP A 1090 3.43 10.22 2.61
C TRP A 1090 3.61 11.17 1.43
N PRO A 1091 4.19 10.77 0.28
CA PRO A 1091 4.39 11.70 -0.84
C PRO A 1091 3.07 12.22 -1.44
N LEU A 1092 1.98 11.50 -1.21
CA LEU A 1092 0.63 11.84 -1.67
C LEU A 1092 -0.13 12.68 -0.64
N ILE A 1093 0.36 12.77 0.60
CA ILE A 1093 -0.33 13.40 1.72
C ILE A 1093 -1.72 12.80 1.90
N ILE A 1094 -1.85 11.47 1.85
CA ILE A 1094 -3.16 10.82 2.02
C ILE A 1094 -3.67 11.01 3.44
N ARG A 1095 -2.83 10.72 4.44
CA ARG A 1095 -3.20 10.83 5.85
C ARG A 1095 -2.23 11.77 6.58
N PRO A 1096 -2.63 13.04 6.81
CA PRO A 1096 -1.97 13.93 7.75
C PRO A 1096 -1.92 13.32 9.16
N MET A 1097 -0.95 13.77 9.94
CA MET A 1097 -0.85 13.44 11.35
C MET A 1097 -1.42 14.59 12.18
N TRP A 1098 -2.23 14.30 13.18
CA TRP A 1098 -2.79 15.30 14.07
C TRP A 1098 -2.03 15.32 15.40
N TYR A 1099 -1.65 16.52 15.86
CA TYR A 1099 -0.86 16.72 17.07
C TYR A 1099 -1.67 17.31 18.22
N TYR A 1100 -2.65 18.16 17.92
CA TYR A 1100 -3.34 18.92 18.94
C TYR A 1100 -4.70 19.45 18.47
N VAL A 1101 -5.67 19.50 19.38
CA VAL A 1101 -6.87 20.33 19.25
C VAL A 1101 -7.23 20.95 20.58
N THR A 1102 -7.87 22.11 20.53
CA THR A 1102 -8.61 22.68 21.65
C THR A 1102 -9.93 23.26 21.20
N TYR A 1103 -10.95 22.95 22.00
CA TYR A 1103 -12.27 23.55 21.93
C TYR A 1103 -12.51 24.55 23.06
N ASP A 1104 -11.51 24.76 23.93
CA ASP A 1104 -11.53 25.73 25.01
C ASP A 1104 -11.24 27.14 24.47
N VAL A 1105 -12.15 27.61 23.61
CA VAL A 1105 -12.14 28.90 22.92
C VAL A 1105 -13.60 29.32 22.67
N SER A 1106 -13.83 30.54 22.18
CA SER A 1106 -15.17 31.03 21.84
C SER A 1106 -15.95 30.06 20.94
N GLU A 1107 -17.26 29.94 21.16
CA GLU A 1107 -18.15 29.04 20.42
C GLU A 1107 -18.00 29.19 18.89
N GLY A 1108 -17.98 28.07 18.17
CA GLY A 1108 -17.80 28.04 16.71
C GLY A 1108 -16.34 28.18 16.23
N TYR A 1109 -15.39 28.42 17.14
CA TYR A 1109 -13.96 28.42 16.87
C TYR A 1109 -13.28 27.14 17.39
N VAL A 1110 -12.04 26.93 16.96
CA VAL A 1110 -11.18 25.79 17.33
C VAL A 1110 -9.71 26.16 17.09
N GLY A 1111 -8.80 25.67 17.93
CA GLY A 1111 -7.36 25.67 17.65
C GLY A 1111 -6.90 24.25 17.32
N THR A 1112 -6.10 24.04 16.27
CA THR A 1112 -5.65 22.71 15.87
C THR A 1112 -4.25 22.73 15.26
N ILE A 1113 -3.48 21.64 15.44
CA ILE A 1113 -2.14 21.46 14.87
C ILE A 1113 -2.08 20.11 14.16
N SER A 1114 -1.79 20.14 12.86
CA SER A 1114 -1.55 18.95 12.04
C SER A 1114 -0.21 19.04 11.30
N ALA A 1115 0.46 17.90 11.18
CA ALA A 1115 1.67 17.70 10.40
C ALA A 1115 1.38 17.01 9.07
N MET A 1116 1.71 17.71 8.00
CA MET A 1116 1.56 17.28 6.62
C MET A 1116 2.55 18.03 5.72
N GLY A 1117 2.67 17.62 4.47
CA GLY A 1117 3.44 18.37 3.47
C GLY A 1117 2.68 19.56 2.90
N ASN A 1118 3.39 20.58 2.42
CA ASN A 1118 2.74 21.60 1.59
C ASN A 1118 2.37 21.00 0.22
N PRO A 1119 1.09 20.93 -0.19
CA PRO A 1119 0.69 20.31 -1.46
C PRO A 1119 1.38 20.91 -2.69
N ALA A 1120 1.64 22.23 -2.70
CA ALA A 1120 2.38 22.88 -3.77
C ALA A 1120 3.84 22.40 -3.84
N VAL A 1121 4.42 21.98 -2.72
CA VAL A 1121 5.78 21.46 -2.64
C VAL A 1121 5.78 19.95 -2.92
N TRP A 1122 5.07 19.14 -2.13
CA TRP A 1122 5.19 17.68 -2.14
C TRP A 1122 4.60 17.06 -3.40
N TRP A 1123 3.40 17.43 -3.85
CA TRP A 1123 2.83 16.86 -5.08
C TRP A 1123 3.63 17.24 -6.32
N THR A 1124 4.09 18.49 -6.41
CA THR A 1124 4.99 18.93 -7.48
C THR A 1124 6.29 18.14 -7.44
N CYS A 1125 6.91 18.00 -6.26
CA CYS A 1125 8.17 17.27 -6.11
C CYS A 1125 8.01 15.77 -6.35
N LEU A 1126 6.88 15.16 -6.00
CA LEU A 1126 6.55 13.78 -6.30
C LEU A 1126 6.53 13.55 -7.81
N VAL A 1127 5.73 14.34 -8.54
CA VAL A 1127 5.62 14.24 -10.00
C VAL A 1127 6.99 14.41 -10.65
N VAL A 1128 7.75 15.42 -10.24
CA VAL A 1128 9.08 15.68 -10.81
C VAL A 1128 10.06 14.55 -10.45
N SER A 1129 10.07 14.07 -9.22
CA SER A 1129 10.95 12.97 -8.78
C SER A 1129 10.64 11.69 -9.56
N VAL A 1130 9.37 11.33 -9.74
CA VAL A 1130 8.95 10.19 -10.56
C VAL A 1130 9.40 10.35 -12.01
N VAL A 1131 9.26 11.55 -12.59
CA VAL A 1131 9.73 11.83 -13.96
C VAL A 1131 11.25 11.72 -14.07
N ILE A 1132 12.01 12.27 -13.11
CA ILE A 1132 13.48 12.21 -13.09
C ILE A 1132 13.98 10.78 -12.90
N ILE A 1133 13.42 10.04 -11.94
CA ILE A 1133 13.73 8.63 -11.70
C ILE A 1133 13.38 7.80 -12.96
N GLY A 1134 12.23 8.05 -13.58
CA GLY A 1134 11.83 7.42 -14.83
C GLY A 1134 12.80 7.72 -15.99
N ARG A 1135 13.29 8.96 -16.11
CA ARG A 1135 14.33 9.32 -17.10
C ARG A 1135 15.67 8.67 -16.80
N LEU A 1136 16.05 8.55 -15.52
CA LEU A 1136 17.25 7.85 -15.08
C LEU A 1136 17.20 6.38 -15.45
N ILE A 1137 16.12 5.69 -15.08
CA ILE A 1137 15.91 4.26 -15.35
C ILE A 1137 15.95 3.98 -16.86
N ARG A 1138 15.37 4.89 -17.67
CA ARG A 1138 15.37 4.81 -19.15
C ARG A 1138 16.71 5.19 -19.77
N GLY A 1139 17.73 5.58 -19.00
CA GLY A 1139 19.03 6.01 -19.53
C GLY A 1139 18.98 7.30 -20.36
N ARG A 1140 17.89 8.09 -20.25
CA ARG A 1140 17.65 9.34 -20.99
C ARG A 1140 18.16 10.59 -20.26
N MET A 1141 18.96 10.38 -19.23
CA MET A 1141 19.54 11.43 -18.43
C MET A 1141 21.02 11.10 -18.24
N LYS A 1142 21.90 12.04 -18.60
CA LYS A 1142 23.30 11.98 -18.19
C LYS A 1142 23.34 12.16 -16.68
N THR A 1143 23.79 11.13 -15.96
CA THR A 1143 23.96 11.19 -14.51
C THR A 1143 25.25 11.94 -14.18
N ASP A 1144 25.09 13.18 -13.72
CA ASP A 1144 26.19 13.95 -13.15
C ASP A 1144 26.28 13.70 -11.64
N LYS A 1145 27.28 14.34 -11.01
CA LYS A 1145 27.52 14.20 -9.58
C LYS A 1145 26.36 14.72 -8.72
N ILE A 1146 25.65 15.75 -9.19
CA ILE A 1146 24.52 16.37 -8.49
C ILE A 1146 23.37 15.36 -8.43
N TRP A 1147 22.98 14.81 -9.58
CA TRP A 1147 21.91 13.81 -9.64
C TRP A 1147 22.21 12.59 -8.78
N MET A 1148 23.46 12.13 -8.74
CA MET A 1148 23.86 11.00 -7.91
C MET A 1148 23.66 11.27 -6.42
N VAL A 1149 24.17 12.40 -5.90
CA VAL A 1149 24.03 12.73 -4.47
C VAL A 1149 22.56 12.89 -4.08
N LEU A 1150 21.78 13.60 -4.90
CA LEU A 1150 20.38 13.86 -4.57
C LEU A 1150 19.51 12.60 -4.61
N LEU A 1151 19.69 11.74 -5.60
CA LEU A 1151 18.90 10.50 -5.73
C LEU A 1151 19.32 9.43 -4.72
N ILE A 1152 20.61 9.36 -4.38
CA ILE A 1152 21.09 8.46 -3.31
C ILE A 1152 20.61 8.95 -1.95
N GLY A 1153 20.62 10.26 -1.71
CA GLY A 1153 20.03 10.85 -0.50
C GLY A 1153 18.55 10.51 -0.35
N LEU A 1154 17.75 10.79 -1.38
CA LEU A 1154 16.33 10.41 -1.38
C LEU A 1154 16.13 8.90 -1.17
N ALA A 1155 16.93 8.06 -1.82
CA ALA A 1155 16.83 6.61 -1.66
C ALA A 1155 17.19 6.14 -0.25
N ALA A 1156 18.21 6.74 0.37
CA ALA A 1156 18.64 6.43 1.72
C ALA A 1156 17.56 6.78 2.75
N GLU A 1157 16.87 7.91 2.58
CA GLU A 1157 15.83 8.33 3.53
C GLU A 1157 14.46 7.70 3.30
N TYR A 1158 14.18 7.20 2.09
CA TYR A 1158 12.84 6.70 1.75
C TYR A 1158 12.74 5.17 1.65
N ILE A 1159 13.73 4.49 1.06
CA ILE A 1159 13.66 3.04 0.81
C ILE A 1159 13.60 2.19 2.09
N PRO A 1160 14.35 2.50 3.17
CA PRO A 1160 14.31 1.68 4.39
C PRO A 1160 12.88 1.51 4.94
N TRP A 1161 12.04 2.54 4.85
CA TRP A 1161 10.66 2.50 5.32
C TRP A 1161 9.77 1.49 4.59
N VAL A 1162 10.14 1.06 3.38
CA VAL A 1162 9.44 -0.02 2.65
C VAL A 1162 9.54 -1.35 3.41
N LEU A 1163 10.58 -1.54 4.21
CA LEU A 1163 10.88 -2.77 4.93
C LEU A 1163 10.51 -2.72 6.42
N VAL A 1164 9.99 -1.59 6.92
CA VAL A 1164 9.63 -1.40 8.32
C VAL A 1164 8.19 -1.85 8.54
N PRO A 1165 7.94 -2.92 9.33
CA PRO A 1165 6.60 -3.51 9.47
C PRO A 1165 5.77 -2.89 10.61
N ARG A 1166 6.38 -2.08 11.49
CA ARG A 1166 5.70 -1.45 12.64
C ARG A 1166 4.85 -0.25 12.23
N CYS A 1167 4.08 0.26 13.19
CA CYS A 1167 3.40 1.55 13.09
C CYS A 1167 4.38 2.66 12.64
N THR A 1168 4.01 3.40 11.60
CA THR A 1168 4.78 4.52 11.03
C THR A 1168 3.88 5.71 10.75
N PHE A 1169 4.50 6.87 10.55
CA PHE A 1169 3.80 8.15 10.50
C PHE A 1169 4.40 9.08 9.43
N ILE A 1170 3.59 9.96 8.85
CA ILE A 1170 3.99 10.87 7.77
C ILE A 1170 5.18 11.76 8.08
N TYR A 1171 5.42 12.11 9.35
CA TYR A 1171 6.57 12.92 9.72
C TYR A 1171 7.92 12.23 9.46
N HIS A 1172 7.97 10.90 9.35
CA HIS A 1172 9.20 10.19 8.96
C HIS A 1172 9.67 10.57 7.55
N TYR A 1173 8.77 11.10 6.71
CA TYR A 1173 9.12 11.62 5.38
C TYR A 1173 9.87 12.97 5.44
N PHE A 1174 9.93 13.64 6.60
CA PHE A 1174 10.58 14.93 6.76
C PHE A 1174 12.05 14.92 6.30
N ALA A 1175 12.80 13.84 6.59
CA ALA A 1175 14.18 13.66 6.13
C ALA A 1175 14.32 13.59 4.59
N SER A 1176 13.27 13.18 3.88
CA SER A 1176 13.24 13.14 2.41
C SER A 1176 12.98 14.51 1.77
N VAL A 1177 12.37 15.45 2.49
CA VAL A 1177 11.92 16.76 1.97
C VAL A 1177 13.05 17.59 1.36
N PRO A 1178 14.26 17.72 1.97
CA PRO A 1178 15.36 18.45 1.35
C PRO A 1178 15.74 17.88 -0.03
N PHE A 1179 15.75 16.55 -0.18
CA PHE A 1179 16.17 15.92 -1.44
C PHE A 1179 15.14 16.08 -2.55
N ILE A 1180 13.84 15.89 -2.27
CA ILE A 1180 12.80 16.04 -3.29
C ILE A 1180 12.72 17.48 -3.82
N ILE A 1181 12.95 18.48 -2.95
CA ILE A 1181 13.03 19.90 -3.35
C ILE A 1181 14.25 20.13 -4.25
N LEU A 1182 15.44 19.69 -3.84
CA LEU A 1182 16.67 19.88 -4.62
C LEU A 1182 16.62 19.18 -5.98
N ILE A 1183 16.05 17.98 -6.06
CA ILE A 1183 15.80 17.24 -7.31
C ILE A 1183 14.92 18.08 -8.25
N SER A 1184 13.84 18.62 -7.70
CA SER A 1184 12.85 19.34 -8.49
C SER A 1184 13.34 20.71 -8.96
N VAL A 1185 14.06 21.43 -8.10
CA VAL A 1185 14.72 22.69 -8.45
C VAL A 1185 15.80 22.46 -9.52
N ARG A 1186 16.58 21.37 -9.43
CA ARG A 1186 17.55 20.99 -10.47
C ARG A 1186 16.88 20.71 -11.79
N ALA A 1187 15.76 19.97 -11.79
CA ALA A 1187 14.99 19.65 -12.98
C ALA A 1187 14.43 20.91 -13.66
N LEU A 1188 13.84 21.82 -12.87
CA LEU A 1188 13.33 23.10 -13.36
C LEU A 1188 14.46 23.96 -13.94
N MET A 1189 15.60 24.04 -13.26
CA MET A 1189 16.76 24.78 -13.76
C MET A 1189 17.23 24.26 -15.12
N GLN A 1190 17.31 22.93 -15.30
CA GLN A 1190 17.68 22.34 -16.59
C GLN A 1190 16.62 22.62 -17.66
N LYS A 1191 15.33 22.61 -17.31
CA LYS A 1191 14.25 22.91 -18.25
C LYS A 1191 14.26 24.37 -18.70
N GLU A 1192 14.47 25.31 -17.78
CA GLU A 1192 14.57 26.75 -18.07
C GLU A 1192 15.78 27.05 -18.97
N GLN A 1193 16.92 26.39 -18.75
CA GLN A 1193 18.10 26.54 -19.60
C GLN A 1193 17.86 26.10 -21.05
N LEU A 1194 17.01 25.09 -21.26
CA LEU A 1194 16.64 24.62 -22.58
C LEU A 1194 15.52 25.46 -23.22
N ASP A 1195 14.73 26.15 -22.41
CA ASP A 1195 13.46 26.74 -22.82
C ASP A 1195 13.06 27.90 -21.91
N GLY A 1196 13.29 29.13 -22.38
CA GLY A 1196 13.15 30.35 -21.59
C GLY A 1196 11.74 30.64 -21.08
N ARG A 1197 10.69 30.02 -21.66
CA ARG A 1197 9.30 30.20 -21.18
C ARG A 1197 9.08 29.75 -19.74
N TYR A 1198 9.96 28.88 -19.22
CA TYR A 1198 9.87 28.38 -17.84
C TYR A 1198 10.49 29.33 -16.80
N LYS A 1199 11.03 30.49 -17.22
CA LYS A 1199 11.69 31.44 -16.30
C LYS A 1199 10.79 31.96 -15.19
N CYS A 1200 9.50 32.14 -15.44
CA CYS A 1200 8.55 32.60 -14.42
C CYS A 1200 8.09 31.48 -13.47
N VAL A 1201 8.23 30.22 -13.87
CA VAL A 1201 7.67 29.06 -13.14
C VAL A 1201 8.26 28.93 -11.74
N LYS A 1202 9.54 29.28 -11.54
CA LYS A 1202 10.16 29.29 -10.20
C LYS A 1202 9.46 30.24 -9.23
N TRP A 1203 9.09 31.43 -9.69
CA TRP A 1203 8.45 32.43 -8.83
C TRP A 1203 6.97 32.13 -8.61
N ILE A 1204 6.29 31.60 -9.62
CA ILE A 1204 4.92 31.08 -9.48
C ILE A 1204 4.90 29.95 -8.44
N TRP A 1205 5.86 29.02 -8.53
CA TRP A 1205 5.94 27.89 -7.61
C TRP A 1205 6.25 28.33 -6.16
N LEU A 1206 7.22 29.22 -5.98
CA LEU A 1206 7.50 29.80 -4.66
C LEU A 1206 6.30 30.57 -4.11
N GLY A 1207 5.64 31.38 -4.95
CA GLY A 1207 4.44 32.13 -4.57
C GLY A 1207 3.28 31.21 -4.17
N ALA A 1208 3.07 30.10 -4.89
CA ALA A 1208 2.07 29.10 -4.54
C ALA A 1208 2.37 28.42 -3.19
N ALA A 1209 3.64 28.08 -2.93
CA ALA A 1209 4.03 27.51 -1.64
C ALA A 1209 3.76 28.49 -0.48
N VAL A 1210 4.11 29.77 -0.63
CA VAL A 1210 3.83 30.82 0.36
C VAL A 1210 2.34 31.06 0.54
N ALA A 1211 1.57 31.10 -0.56
CA ALA A 1211 0.12 31.31 -0.51
C ALA A 1211 -0.59 30.16 0.22
N LEU A 1212 -0.21 28.90 -0.07
CA LEU A 1212 -0.75 27.75 0.64
C LEU A 1212 -0.30 27.73 2.10
N PHE A 1213 0.93 28.17 2.41
CA PHE A 1213 1.39 28.32 3.79
C PHE A 1213 0.52 29.31 4.57
N ALA A 1214 0.20 30.45 3.99
CA ALA A 1214 -0.72 31.42 4.61
C ALA A 1214 -2.14 30.85 4.77
N LEU A 1215 -2.64 30.11 3.77
CA LEU A 1215 -3.97 29.49 3.80
C LEU A 1215 -4.09 28.39 4.88
N PHE A 1216 -3.07 27.55 5.02
CA PHE A 1216 -3.07 26.45 6.01
C PHE A 1216 -2.49 26.86 7.36
N TYR A 1217 -2.08 28.13 7.53
CA TYR A 1217 -1.41 28.62 8.73
C TYR A 1217 -2.17 28.25 10.02
N PRO A 1218 -3.50 28.41 10.14
CA PRO A 1218 -4.22 28.02 11.36
C PRO A 1218 -4.08 26.54 11.72
N VAL A 1219 -4.16 25.65 10.72
CA VAL A 1219 -4.09 24.18 10.90
C VAL A 1219 -2.69 23.70 11.26
N ILE A 1220 -1.64 24.42 10.88
CA ILE A 1220 -0.24 24.00 11.13
C ILE A 1220 0.40 24.73 12.33
N THR A 1221 -0.31 25.68 12.94
CA THR A 1221 0.23 26.53 14.03
C THR A 1221 -0.53 26.43 15.33
N GLY A 1222 -1.81 26.04 15.32
CA GLY A 1222 -2.67 26.10 16.51
C GLY A 1222 -3.38 27.43 16.70
N VAL A 1223 -3.22 28.39 15.77
CA VAL A 1223 -3.97 29.66 15.80
C VAL A 1223 -5.47 29.38 15.67
N VAL A 1224 -6.24 29.99 16.58
CA VAL A 1224 -7.69 29.82 16.66
C VAL A 1224 -8.36 30.35 15.39
N CYS A 1225 -9.23 29.54 14.81
CA CYS A 1225 -9.99 29.88 13.60
C CYS A 1225 -11.40 29.28 13.65
N SER A 1226 -12.29 29.74 12.76
CA SER A 1226 -13.65 29.21 12.71
C SER A 1226 -13.65 27.76 12.23
N ARG A 1227 -14.51 26.92 12.82
CA ARG A 1227 -14.62 25.50 12.45
C ARG A 1227 -14.93 25.30 10.96
N GLY A 1228 -15.74 26.19 10.38
CA GLY A 1228 -16.06 26.16 8.95
C GLY A 1228 -14.86 26.39 8.04
N TYR A 1229 -13.92 27.26 8.45
CA TYR A 1229 -12.67 27.47 7.70
C TYR A 1229 -11.77 26.23 7.75
N ILE A 1230 -11.64 25.59 8.91
CA ILE A 1230 -10.84 24.37 9.07
C ILE A 1230 -11.40 23.23 8.20
N LYS A 1231 -12.72 23.01 8.21
CA LYS A 1231 -13.37 21.99 7.35
C LYS A 1231 -13.16 22.23 5.85
N MET A 1232 -13.11 23.49 5.42
CA MET A 1232 -12.83 23.83 4.01
C MET A 1232 -11.42 23.38 3.56
N LEU A 1233 -10.48 23.25 4.50
CA LEU A 1233 -9.11 22.83 4.22
C LEU A 1233 -8.94 21.31 4.11
N GLU A 1234 -9.96 20.52 4.46
CA GLU A 1234 -9.98 19.05 4.39
C GLU A 1234 -10.21 18.60 2.93
N TRP A 1235 -9.19 18.78 2.08
CA TRP A 1235 -9.30 18.53 0.63
C TRP A 1235 -9.44 17.06 0.24
N LEU A 1236 -9.00 16.14 1.09
CA LEU A 1236 -9.18 14.70 0.93
C LEU A 1236 -10.07 14.17 2.06
N PRO A 1237 -10.89 13.12 1.83
CA PRO A 1237 -11.77 12.55 2.86
C PRO A 1237 -11.02 12.10 4.12
N SER A 1238 -9.75 11.71 3.97
CA SER A 1238 -8.88 11.27 5.05
C SER A 1238 -8.16 12.41 5.79
N TRP A 1239 -8.40 13.68 5.43
CA TRP A 1239 -7.85 14.82 6.16
C TRP A 1239 -8.83 15.22 7.26
N THR A 1240 -8.48 14.90 8.50
CA THR A 1240 -9.26 15.30 9.68
C THR A 1240 -8.43 16.26 10.52
N PHE A 1241 -8.85 17.51 10.59
CA PHE A 1241 -8.17 18.57 11.35
C PHE A 1241 -8.91 18.94 12.65
N LEU A 1242 -10.08 18.35 12.89
CA LEU A 1242 -10.90 18.59 14.08
C LEU A 1242 -10.86 17.43 15.09
N GLY A 1243 -9.95 16.47 14.90
CA GLY A 1243 -10.02 15.19 15.60
C GLY A 1243 -11.09 14.28 14.99
N TYR A 1244 -11.09 13.02 15.42
CA TYR A 1244 -12.11 12.03 15.09
C TYR A 1244 -13.23 12.05 16.13
#